data_AF-A0A1Q8RCI0-F1
#
_entry.id   AF-A0A1Q8RCI0-F1
#
_cell.length_a   1.000
_cell.length_b   1.000
_cell.length_c   1.000
_cell.angle_alpha   90.00
_cell.angle_beta   90.00
_cell.angle_gamma   90.00
#
_symmetry.space_group_name_H-M   'P 1'
#
loop_
_entity.id
_entity.type
_entity.pdbx_description
1 polymer ?
#
loop_
_entity_poly.entity_id
_entity_poly.type
_entity_poly.pdbx_seq_one_letter_code
_entity_poly.pdbx_strand_id
1 'polypeptide(L)'
;MPSRPTARCCRAVQHQIRAPLDNVWITDGVLANAFERYCHVSQLARRKSSSLPGPLESRRRLGKRKMTDLHMDTQSTLPPWASDFPIDLSQWKWQPPTLRSSEEKRALQSQREPSEQSWISAWIPGWRADKARLEEKNADQTSDEQAASEITFSEQLSQARSAVEASTPTAIDPSYYNFIGGLQQDLKLGLLDRQDVQMAVSAFPPSLIDTEAHRDVANAAVEMFLSAVVNGIASSKVLGPSEFDGSFWNLVLNRISQLHANDATTLLFQTTLDAVPRKYVNDAHEGIVAAVQKLAVFQSTGRRRAADIGAALRELSPDDHGALLSGMEVAVYEGSAAFDDKVRQKLRFLWLQILAHMPRVNQDYLLDACVRSAYFDRQLPYAAGRDLSRLLIQQWASRGYLQRQKAVEASWDRDCSAQAELSLAALVINICGLEPSGFRHGQRVALLMSLLKALRRIGRHDELLASIKSFCEAREQVPILPFKLLALASGEYNTALRVLALMEAHATKLDGKVELLWDWTAWTSYVEDMIKDEAVQTATIWKVVDSGAARSFRSPAQRELLMKRRTKLMENMAVWFSQASHRTDRMALRHVSRCISWLRAHNVPLSRKVMLAAVSVVTRELKRGEPGRTRRLGWILDLIERYQGVEERRAVAQVLRRWRKGNGEQDAARRQHQQDLD
;
A
#
# COMPACT_ATOMS: atom_id res chain seq x y z
N MET A 1 -9.58 -50.05 31.24
CA MET A 1 -10.66 -49.37 30.47
C MET A 1 -10.11 -49.08 29.07
N PRO A 2 -10.69 -49.66 28.01
CA PRO A 2 -10.10 -49.72 26.68
C PRO A 2 -10.30 -48.43 25.88
N SER A 3 -9.36 -48.16 24.98
CA SER A 3 -9.36 -47.05 24.03
C SER A 3 -10.52 -47.16 23.03
N ARG A 4 -11.22 -46.03 22.82
CA ARG A 4 -12.30 -45.90 21.83
C ARG A 4 -11.77 -46.05 20.40
N PRO A 5 -12.51 -46.72 19.50
CA PRO A 5 -12.12 -46.89 18.11
C PRO A 5 -12.39 -45.64 17.27
N THR A 6 -11.44 -45.32 16.40
CA THR A 6 -11.59 -44.35 15.32
C THR A 6 -12.60 -44.86 14.28
N ALA A 7 -13.48 -43.95 13.84
CA ALA A 7 -14.56 -44.24 12.91
C ALA A 7 -14.03 -44.75 11.56
N ARG A 8 -14.49 -45.94 11.17
CA ARG A 8 -14.44 -46.47 9.81
C ARG A 8 -15.51 -45.78 8.97
N CYS A 9 -15.10 -45.05 7.94
CA CYS A 9 -15.95 -44.78 6.78
C CYS A 9 -15.24 -45.30 5.54
N CYS A 10 -15.56 -46.53 5.14
CA CYS A 10 -15.26 -47.06 3.82
C CYS A 10 -16.51 -47.03 2.95
N ARG A 11 -16.28 -46.83 1.66
CA ARG A 11 -17.16 -47.05 0.48
C ARG A 11 -18.01 -45.88 0.02
N ALA A 12 -17.45 -45.13 -0.92
CA ALA A 12 -18.16 -44.76 -2.14
C ALA A 12 -17.18 -44.73 -3.34
N VAL A 13 -17.41 -45.67 -4.26
CA VAL A 13 -17.11 -45.64 -5.70
C VAL A 13 -15.63 -45.57 -6.14
N GLN A 14 -15.05 -46.75 -6.41
CA GLN A 14 -13.92 -46.93 -7.32
C GLN A 14 -14.40 -46.68 -8.76
N HIS A 15 -14.25 -45.45 -9.26
CA HIS A 15 -14.14 -45.25 -10.71
C HIS A 15 -12.67 -45.46 -11.09
N GLN A 16 -12.40 -46.52 -11.83
CA GLN A 16 -11.13 -46.71 -12.52
C GLN A 16 -11.02 -45.66 -13.64
N ILE A 17 -10.32 -44.56 -13.36
CA ILE A 17 -9.90 -43.62 -14.39
C ILE A 17 -8.61 -44.18 -14.98
N ARG A 18 -8.66 -44.61 -16.26
CA ARG A 18 -7.45 -44.84 -17.06
C ARG A 18 -6.72 -43.50 -17.20
N ALA A 19 -5.51 -43.41 -16.64
CA ALA A 19 -4.64 -42.25 -16.77
C ALA A 19 -4.08 -42.17 -18.22
N PRO A 20 -4.07 -40.99 -18.86
CA PRO A 20 -3.24 -40.73 -20.02
C PRO A 20 -1.75 -40.66 -19.59
N LEU A 21 -0.86 -41.09 -20.49
CA LEU A 21 0.59 -41.16 -20.31
C LEU A 21 1.28 -39.78 -20.35
N ASP A 22 0.95 -38.89 -19.43
CA ASP A 22 1.74 -37.67 -19.17
C ASP A 22 1.65 -37.31 -17.68
N ASN A 23 2.28 -38.14 -16.85
CA ASN A 23 2.43 -37.83 -15.44
C ASN A 23 3.64 -36.90 -15.27
N VAL A 24 3.38 -35.61 -15.04
CA VAL A 24 4.37 -34.72 -14.45
C VAL A 24 4.63 -35.22 -13.02
N TRP A 25 5.77 -35.86 -12.81
CA TRP A 25 6.19 -36.31 -11.48
C TRP A 25 6.58 -35.07 -10.67
N ILE A 26 5.66 -34.60 -9.82
CA ILE A 26 5.98 -33.62 -8.80
C ILE A 26 6.82 -34.34 -7.75
N THR A 27 8.08 -33.94 -7.59
CA THR A 27 8.95 -34.52 -6.57
C THR A 27 8.44 -34.14 -5.18
N ASP A 28 8.62 -35.03 -4.20
CA ASP A 28 8.18 -34.79 -2.82
C ASP A 28 8.77 -33.49 -2.23
N GLY A 29 9.95 -33.06 -2.70
CA GLY A 29 10.54 -31.77 -2.33
C GLY A 29 9.79 -30.56 -2.87
N VAL A 30 9.27 -30.61 -4.10
CA VAL A 30 8.45 -29.54 -4.68
C VAL A 30 7.08 -29.51 -3.99
N LEU A 31 6.52 -30.68 -3.68
CA LEU A 31 5.27 -30.80 -2.93
C LEU A 31 5.42 -30.26 -1.49
N ALA A 32 6.50 -30.62 -0.79
CA ALA A 32 6.79 -30.13 0.55
C ALA A 32 7.00 -28.62 0.58
N ASN A 33 7.77 -28.06 -0.37
CA ASN A 33 8.00 -26.62 -0.46
C ASN A 33 6.70 -25.85 -0.82
N ALA A 34 5.88 -26.39 -1.72
CA ALA A 34 4.57 -25.82 -2.03
C ALA A 34 3.62 -25.89 -0.82
N PHE A 35 3.66 -26.98 -0.04
CA PHE A 35 2.86 -27.16 1.16
C PHE A 35 3.33 -26.25 2.31
N GLU A 36 4.64 -26.06 2.49
CA GLU A 36 5.20 -25.10 3.44
C GLU A 36 4.82 -23.67 3.07
N ARG A 37 4.93 -23.27 1.80
CA ARG A 37 4.44 -21.98 1.30
C ARG A 37 2.95 -21.80 1.57
N TYR A 38 2.14 -22.82 1.28
CA TYR A 38 0.71 -22.80 1.59
C TYR A 38 0.46 -22.64 3.10
N CYS A 39 1.18 -23.36 3.95
CA CYS A 39 1.09 -23.24 5.40
C CYS A 39 1.50 -21.85 5.89
N HIS A 40 2.56 -21.26 5.35
CA HIS A 40 3.01 -19.90 5.67
C HIS A 40 2.00 -18.82 5.24
N VAL A 41 1.38 -18.98 4.06
CA VAL A 41 0.33 -18.06 3.58
C VAL A 41 -0.99 -18.24 4.36
N SER A 42 -1.28 -19.45 4.85
CA SER A 42 -2.52 -19.80 5.55
C SER A 42 -2.49 -19.61 7.07
N GLN A 43 -1.40 -19.10 7.66
CA GLN A 43 -1.36 -18.66 9.07
C GLN A 43 -2.23 -17.42 9.37
N LEU A 44 -3.08 -16.99 8.43
CA LEU A 44 -4.21 -16.11 8.71
C LEU A 44 -5.24 -16.84 9.57
N ALA A 45 -5.26 -16.47 10.86
CA ALA A 45 -6.32 -16.68 11.85
C ALA A 45 -7.48 -17.59 11.41
N ARG A 46 -7.61 -18.77 12.05
CA ARG A 46 -8.80 -19.65 11.99
C ARG A 46 -10.10 -18.85 11.98
N ARG A 47 -10.64 -18.57 10.80
CA ARG A 47 -12.03 -18.16 10.63
C ARG A 47 -12.84 -19.43 10.44
N LYS A 48 -13.65 -19.74 11.45
CA LYS A 48 -14.67 -20.79 11.39
C LYS A 48 -15.61 -20.52 10.20
N SER A 49 -15.77 -21.54 9.36
CA SER A 49 -16.94 -21.88 8.53
C SER A 49 -17.74 -20.76 7.81
N SER A 50 -17.66 -20.83 6.47
CA SER A 50 -18.74 -20.73 5.47
C SER A 50 -19.75 -19.57 5.52
N SER A 51 -19.68 -18.72 4.49
CA SER A 51 -20.87 -18.29 3.72
C SER A 51 -20.42 -17.87 2.32
N LEU A 52 -20.39 -18.82 1.38
CA LEU A 52 -20.34 -18.45 -0.04
C LEU A 52 -21.73 -17.91 -0.41
N PRO A 53 -21.85 -16.64 -0.84
CA PRO A 53 -23.13 -16.09 -1.26
C PRO A 53 -23.56 -16.79 -2.56
N GLY A 54 -24.82 -17.21 -2.63
CA GLY A 54 -25.34 -17.93 -3.79
C GLY A 54 -25.26 -17.13 -5.11
N PRO A 55 -25.46 -17.79 -6.26
CA PRO A 55 -25.29 -17.22 -7.60
C PRO A 55 -26.08 -15.93 -7.86
N LEU A 56 -27.19 -15.74 -7.16
CA LEU A 56 -28.03 -14.54 -7.27
C LEU A 56 -27.42 -13.32 -6.55
N GLU A 57 -26.69 -13.52 -5.46
CA GLU A 57 -26.00 -12.43 -4.73
C GLU A 57 -24.75 -11.98 -5.48
N SER A 58 -24.09 -12.88 -6.24
CA SER A 58 -23.00 -12.49 -7.15
C SER A 58 -23.51 -11.56 -8.26
N ARG A 59 -24.65 -11.88 -8.90
CA ARG A 59 -25.27 -11.05 -9.95
C ARG A 59 -25.76 -9.70 -9.42
N ARG A 60 -26.33 -9.67 -8.20
CA ARG A 60 -26.74 -8.41 -7.55
C ARG A 60 -25.55 -7.50 -7.26
N ARG A 61 -24.40 -8.08 -6.87
CA ARG A 61 -23.14 -7.33 -6.66
C ARG A 61 -22.49 -6.89 -7.97
N LEU A 62 -22.61 -7.69 -9.03
CA LEU A 62 -22.11 -7.36 -10.37
C LEU A 62 -22.91 -6.21 -11.01
N GLY A 63 -24.24 -6.18 -10.80
CA GLY A 63 -25.09 -5.06 -11.21
C GLY A 63 -24.76 -3.75 -10.47
N LYS A 64 -24.43 -3.83 -9.18
CA LYS A 64 -23.97 -2.65 -8.42
C LYS A 64 -22.62 -2.12 -8.91
N ARG A 65 -21.68 -2.99 -9.27
CA ARG A 65 -20.35 -2.58 -9.79
C ARG A 65 -20.47 -1.80 -11.10
N LYS A 66 -21.28 -2.28 -12.05
CA LYS A 66 -21.53 -1.60 -13.34
C LYS A 66 -22.14 -0.20 -13.22
N MET A 67 -22.88 0.08 -12.14
CA MET A 67 -23.43 1.42 -11.91
C MET A 67 -22.42 2.40 -11.28
N THR A 68 -21.38 1.90 -10.62
CA THR A 68 -20.29 2.73 -10.06
C THR A 68 -19.23 3.09 -11.10
N ASP A 69 -19.04 2.26 -12.13
CA ASP A 69 -18.04 2.50 -13.19
C ASP A 69 -18.45 3.58 -14.21
N LEU A 70 -19.72 4.01 -14.22
CA LEU A 70 -20.21 5.13 -15.06
C LEU A 70 -19.99 6.52 -14.43
N HIS A 71 -19.32 6.58 -13.28
CA HIS A 71 -19.05 7.83 -12.59
C HIS A 71 -17.63 7.80 -12.05
N MET A 72 -16.66 8.28 -12.84
CA MET A 72 -15.45 8.98 -12.36
C MET A 72 -14.57 9.37 -13.56
N ASP A 73 -14.74 10.60 -14.07
CA ASP A 73 -13.64 11.32 -14.70
C ASP A 73 -12.84 12.04 -13.59
N THR A 74 -11.54 11.74 -13.57
CA THR A 74 -10.42 12.46 -12.94
C THR A 74 -10.72 13.52 -11.88
N GLN A 75 -10.79 13.07 -10.62
CA GLN A 75 -10.13 13.69 -9.46
C GLN A 75 -10.17 12.67 -8.31
N SER A 76 -9.02 12.43 -7.67
CA SER A 76 -8.92 11.55 -6.51
C SER A 76 -9.65 12.16 -5.31
N THR A 77 -10.95 11.90 -5.23
CA THR A 77 -11.78 12.21 -4.07
C THR A 77 -11.72 11.06 -3.06
N LEU A 78 -11.77 11.43 -1.78
CA LEU A 78 -11.68 10.47 -0.68
C LEU A 78 -12.89 9.52 -0.66
N PRO A 79 -12.73 8.28 -0.17
CA PRO A 79 -13.83 7.33 -0.03
C PRO A 79 -15.00 7.90 0.78
N PRO A 80 -16.26 7.48 0.52
CA PRO A 80 -17.45 8.06 1.15
C PRO A 80 -17.49 8.02 2.70
N TRP A 81 -16.72 7.13 3.33
CA TRP A 81 -16.61 7.05 4.79
C TRP A 81 -15.59 8.04 5.40
N ALA A 82 -14.82 8.75 4.57
CA ALA A 82 -13.86 9.77 4.97
C ALA A 82 -14.43 11.21 4.84
N SER A 83 -15.70 11.35 4.45
CA SER A 83 -16.43 12.61 4.35
C SER A 83 -17.22 12.87 5.64
N ASP A 84 -16.81 13.84 6.44
CA ASP A 84 -17.49 14.18 7.72
C ASP A 84 -18.86 14.88 7.54
N PHE A 85 -19.28 15.19 6.31
CA PHE A 85 -20.57 15.83 6.02
C PHE A 85 -21.22 15.21 4.78
N PRO A 86 -22.53 14.90 4.80
CA PRO A 86 -23.27 14.66 3.56
C PRO A 86 -23.33 15.97 2.77
N ILE A 87 -22.96 15.92 1.50
CA ILE A 87 -23.07 17.05 0.57
C ILE A 87 -24.56 17.41 0.47
N ASP A 88 -24.91 18.65 0.83
CA ASP A 88 -26.29 19.15 0.70
C ASP A 88 -26.64 19.35 -0.77
N LEU A 89 -27.38 18.39 -1.33
CA LEU A 89 -27.80 18.37 -2.73
C LEU A 89 -28.86 19.42 -3.05
N SER A 90 -29.44 20.11 -2.05
CA SER A 90 -30.46 21.15 -2.27
C SER A 90 -29.91 22.45 -2.85
N GLN A 91 -28.59 22.63 -2.81
CA GLN A 91 -27.90 23.82 -3.35
C GLN A 91 -27.28 23.59 -4.73
N TRP A 92 -27.44 22.39 -5.31
CA TRP A 92 -26.86 22.07 -6.61
C TRP A 92 -27.68 22.72 -7.73
N LYS A 93 -27.12 23.75 -8.36
CA LYS A 93 -27.63 24.32 -9.61
C LYS A 93 -26.74 23.88 -10.76
N TRP A 94 -27.30 23.08 -11.65
CA TRP A 94 -26.64 22.72 -12.91
C TRP A 94 -26.39 23.99 -13.73
N GLN A 95 -25.15 24.17 -14.19
CA GLN A 95 -24.81 25.16 -15.22
C GLN A 95 -24.28 24.42 -16.45
N PRO A 96 -24.70 24.81 -17.67
CA PRO A 96 -24.20 24.23 -18.90
C PRO A 96 -22.69 24.52 -19.06
N PRO A 97 -21.90 23.59 -19.63
CA PRO A 97 -20.49 23.82 -19.89
C PRO A 97 -20.30 25.03 -20.81
N THR A 98 -19.79 26.13 -20.29
CA THR A 98 -19.47 27.32 -21.09
C THR A 98 -18.28 27.01 -22.01
N LEU A 99 -18.39 27.39 -23.28
CA LEU A 99 -17.31 27.28 -24.26
C LEU A 99 -16.05 27.99 -23.73
N ARG A 100 -14.98 27.22 -23.55
CA ARG A 100 -13.66 27.72 -23.12
C ARG A 100 -13.21 28.86 -24.03
N SER A 101 -12.82 29.98 -23.43
CA SER A 101 -12.32 31.15 -24.16
C SER A 101 -11.01 30.82 -24.87
N SER A 102 -10.77 31.49 -25.99
CA SER A 102 -9.59 31.35 -26.84
C SER A 102 -8.26 31.67 -26.11
N GLU A 103 -8.33 32.37 -24.99
CA GLU A 103 -7.18 32.74 -24.16
C GLU A 103 -6.67 31.56 -23.31
N GLU A 104 -7.55 30.71 -22.77
CA GLU A 104 -7.14 29.49 -22.03
C GLU A 104 -6.52 28.43 -22.96
N LYS A 105 -6.93 28.39 -24.23
CA LYS A 105 -6.29 27.53 -25.24
C LYS A 105 -4.84 27.95 -25.51
N ARG A 106 -4.55 29.25 -25.53
CA ARG A 106 -3.17 29.75 -25.67
C ARG A 106 -2.34 29.47 -24.43
N ALA A 107 -2.90 29.62 -23.23
CA ALA A 107 -2.19 29.32 -21.98
C ALA A 107 -1.81 27.83 -21.85
N LEU A 108 -2.66 26.91 -22.34
CA LEU A 108 -2.38 25.48 -22.38
C LEU A 108 -1.45 25.06 -23.53
N GLN A 109 -1.49 25.74 -24.68
CA GLN A 109 -0.50 25.54 -25.76
C GLN A 109 0.90 26.07 -25.38
N SER A 110 0.96 27.14 -24.58
CA SER A 110 2.23 27.70 -24.08
C SER A 110 2.94 26.78 -23.06
N GLN A 111 2.24 25.81 -22.49
CA GLN A 111 2.81 24.81 -21.57
C GLN A 111 2.98 23.42 -22.20
N ARG A 112 2.67 23.27 -23.50
CA ARG A 112 2.69 21.98 -24.19
C ARG A 112 3.49 22.01 -25.50
N GLU A 113 4.47 22.90 -25.57
CA GLU A 113 5.62 22.66 -26.43
C GLU A 113 6.70 21.98 -25.59
N PRO A 114 6.98 20.67 -25.80
CA PRO A 114 8.30 20.19 -25.51
C PRO A 114 9.23 20.93 -26.46
N SER A 115 10.30 21.51 -25.93
CA SER A 115 11.45 21.91 -26.70
C SER A 115 12.06 20.66 -27.36
N GLU A 116 11.50 20.25 -28.50
CA GLU A 116 11.90 19.08 -29.31
C GLU A 116 13.33 19.17 -29.88
N GLN A 117 14.10 20.19 -29.50
CA GLN A 117 15.49 20.39 -29.90
C GLN A 117 16.48 20.52 -28.72
N SER A 118 16.05 20.30 -27.48
CA SER A 118 16.87 20.62 -26.29
C SER A 118 17.78 19.49 -25.77
N TRP A 119 17.60 18.22 -26.18
CA TRP A 119 18.37 17.11 -25.59
C TRP A 119 19.54 16.64 -26.46
N ILE A 120 19.47 16.83 -27.78
CA ILE A 120 20.60 16.61 -28.71
C ILE A 120 21.79 17.53 -28.34
N SER A 121 21.53 18.72 -27.80
CA SER A 121 22.55 19.66 -27.32
C SER A 121 23.29 19.21 -26.05
N ALA A 122 22.79 18.20 -25.33
CA ALA A 122 23.48 17.67 -24.14
C ALA A 122 24.50 16.57 -24.49
N TRP A 123 24.40 15.96 -25.67
CA TRP A 123 25.24 14.83 -26.09
C TRP A 123 26.40 15.25 -27.02
N ILE A 124 26.41 16.48 -27.53
CA ILE A 124 27.41 16.94 -28.52
C ILE A 124 28.01 18.32 -28.18
N PRO A 125 29.18 18.40 -27.53
CA PRO A 125 29.99 19.61 -27.54
C PRO A 125 30.67 19.72 -28.91
N GLY A 126 30.04 20.38 -29.89
CA GLY A 126 30.67 20.68 -31.19
C GLY A 126 29.73 20.92 -32.37
N TRP A 127 28.52 20.35 -32.36
CA TRP A 127 27.60 20.35 -33.53
C TRP A 127 27.18 21.75 -34.01
N ARG A 128 27.21 22.77 -33.13
CA ARG A 128 26.79 24.13 -33.49
C ARG A 128 27.87 24.92 -34.26
N ALA A 129 29.12 24.48 -34.26
CA ALA A 129 30.22 25.19 -34.93
C ALA A 129 30.33 24.87 -36.43
N ASP A 130 29.99 23.65 -36.86
CA ASP A 130 30.18 23.22 -38.25
C ASP A 130 28.98 23.53 -39.16
N LYS A 131 27.78 23.72 -38.59
CA LYS A 131 26.60 24.12 -39.38
C LYS A 131 26.76 25.51 -40.01
N ALA A 132 27.48 26.41 -39.35
CA ALA A 132 27.76 27.75 -39.86
C ALA A 132 28.90 27.78 -40.90
N ARG A 133 29.73 26.74 -40.99
CA ARG A 133 30.84 26.67 -41.97
C ARG A 133 30.48 25.96 -43.27
N LEU A 134 29.41 25.18 -43.29
CA LEU A 134 28.97 24.43 -44.48
C LEU A 134 27.91 25.17 -45.31
N GLU A 135 27.17 26.11 -44.71
CA GLU A 135 26.19 26.91 -45.46
C GLU A 135 26.81 28.06 -46.29
N GLU A 136 28.10 28.38 -46.10
CA GLU A 136 28.81 29.38 -46.92
C GLU A 136 29.50 28.82 -48.18
N LYS A 137 29.48 27.49 -48.39
CA LYS A 137 30.19 26.87 -49.54
C LYS A 137 29.32 26.25 -50.63
N ASN A 138 28.01 26.19 -50.45
CA ASN A 138 27.08 25.58 -51.42
C ASN A 138 26.14 26.62 -52.06
N ALA A 139 26.70 27.75 -52.49
CA ALA A 139 26.04 28.71 -53.36
C ALA A 139 26.92 29.01 -54.58
N ASP A 140 27.40 27.96 -55.26
CA ASP A 140 27.72 27.99 -56.69
C ASP A 140 28.11 26.57 -57.13
N GLN A 141 27.16 25.87 -57.76
CA GLN A 141 27.40 24.94 -58.87
C GLN A 141 26.07 24.32 -59.29
N THR A 142 25.51 24.89 -60.35
CA THR A 142 24.51 24.27 -61.22
C THR A 142 25.12 23.12 -62.01
N SER A 143 24.24 22.18 -62.40
CA SER A 143 24.38 21.09 -63.38
C SER A 143 25.38 19.97 -63.05
N ASP A 144 24.85 18.85 -62.56
CA ASP A 144 24.82 17.63 -63.36
C ASP A 144 23.81 16.63 -62.78
N GLU A 145 22.80 16.29 -63.59
CA GLU A 145 21.96 15.12 -63.38
C GLU A 145 22.83 13.87 -63.60
N GLN A 146 23.31 13.29 -62.50
CA GLN A 146 23.89 11.94 -62.50
C GLN A 146 23.16 11.10 -61.46
N ALA A 147 22.66 9.96 -61.96
CA ALA A 147 21.89 8.96 -61.25
C ALA A 147 22.54 8.59 -59.90
N ALA A 148 21.95 9.06 -58.80
CA ALA A 148 22.20 8.48 -57.49
C ALA A 148 21.56 7.10 -57.49
N SER A 149 22.37 6.05 -57.70
CA SER A 149 21.99 4.67 -57.45
C SER A 149 21.30 4.60 -56.08
N GLU A 150 20.05 4.14 -56.03
CA GLU A 150 19.36 3.87 -54.76
C GLU A 150 20.19 2.84 -53.98
N ILE A 151 21.03 3.32 -53.07
CA ILE A 151 21.81 2.47 -52.17
C ILE A 151 20.78 1.70 -51.34
N THR A 152 20.81 0.37 -51.44
CA THR A 152 19.86 -0.47 -50.74
C THR A 152 20.09 -0.38 -49.23
N PHE A 153 19.04 -0.53 -48.41
CA PHE A 153 19.16 -0.44 -46.95
C PHE A 153 20.18 -1.44 -46.37
N SER A 154 20.30 -2.62 -46.97
CA SER A 154 21.31 -3.62 -46.59
C SER A 154 22.75 -3.13 -46.85
N GLU A 155 22.99 -2.38 -47.93
CA GLU A 155 24.29 -1.78 -48.21
C GLU A 155 24.61 -0.68 -47.20
N GLN A 156 23.63 0.13 -46.78
CA GLN A 156 23.81 1.12 -45.73
C GLN A 156 24.20 0.49 -44.38
N LEU A 157 23.57 -0.64 -44.01
CA LEU A 157 23.95 -1.40 -42.82
C LEU A 157 25.39 -1.95 -42.92
N SER A 158 25.80 -2.42 -44.10
CA SER A 158 27.18 -2.90 -44.30
C SER A 158 28.21 -1.78 -44.17
N GLN A 159 27.92 -0.59 -44.73
CA GLN A 159 28.78 0.59 -44.59
C GLN A 159 28.86 1.06 -43.14
N ALA A 160 27.74 1.06 -42.42
CA ALA A 160 27.69 1.40 -41.00
C ALA A 160 28.53 0.42 -40.15
N ARG A 161 28.53 -0.88 -40.49
CA ARG A 161 29.40 -1.87 -39.84
C ARG A 161 30.88 -1.55 -40.08
N SER A 162 31.27 -1.29 -41.33
CA SER A 162 32.66 -0.95 -41.66
C SER A 162 33.12 0.33 -40.97
N ALA A 163 32.22 1.31 -40.77
CA ALA A 163 32.51 2.51 -39.98
C ALA A 163 32.78 2.21 -38.50
N VAL A 164 32.06 1.25 -37.90
CA VAL A 164 32.32 0.80 -36.52
C VAL A 164 33.64 0.02 -36.45
N GLU A 165 33.95 -0.81 -37.44
CA GLU A 165 35.25 -1.50 -37.54
C GLU A 165 36.43 -0.53 -37.67
N ALA A 166 36.26 0.58 -38.41
CA ALA A 166 37.25 1.63 -38.54
C ALA A 166 37.36 2.56 -37.32
N SER A 167 36.47 2.41 -36.33
CA SER A 167 36.42 3.28 -35.16
C SER A 167 37.56 3.03 -34.18
N THR A 168 38.00 4.09 -33.51
CA THR A 168 39.06 4.02 -32.49
C THR A 168 38.45 3.74 -31.11
N PRO A 169 39.24 3.23 -30.14
CA PRO A 169 38.76 3.01 -28.77
C PRO A 169 38.20 4.26 -28.08
N THR A 170 38.55 5.46 -28.56
CA THR A 170 38.13 6.75 -27.97
C THR A 170 37.05 7.48 -28.76
N ALA A 171 36.77 7.10 -30.02
CA ALA A 171 35.81 7.78 -30.86
C ALA A 171 35.26 6.87 -31.97
N ILE A 172 33.94 6.92 -32.15
CA ILE A 172 33.22 6.28 -33.24
C ILE A 172 33.36 7.12 -34.51
N ASP A 173 33.46 6.47 -35.67
CA ASP A 173 33.61 7.13 -36.95
C ASP A 173 32.40 8.06 -37.25
N PRO A 174 32.63 9.30 -37.73
CA PRO A 174 31.57 10.26 -38.07
C PRO A 174 30.51 9.72 -39.05
N SER A 175 30.89 8.83 -39.96
CA SER A 175 29.97 8.21 -40.92
C SER A 175 28.90 7.36 -40.24
N TYR A 176 29.23 6.72 -39.10
CA TYR A 176 28.25 6.00 -38.30
C TYR A 176 27.21 6.94 -37.69
N TYR A 177 27.62 8.10 -37.19
CA TYR A 177 26.68 9.09 -36.65
C TYR A 177 25.72 9.63 -37.71
N ASN A 178 26.22 9.88 -38.93
CA ASN A 178 25.39 10.29 -40.05
C ASN A 178 24.38 9.22 -40.42
N PHE A 179 24.80 7.95 -40.45
CA PHE A 179 23.91 6.81 -40.65
C PHE A 179 22.81 6.74 -39.58
N ILE A 180 23.18 6.84 -38.30
CA ILE A 180 22.22 6.79 -37.19
C ILE A 180 21.18 7.92 -37.27
N GLY A 181 21.63 9.14 -37.61
CA GLY A 181 20.74 10.28 -37.82
C GLY A 181 19.79 10.08 -39.01
N GLY A 182 20.31 9.56 -40.12
CA GLY A 182 19.52 9.19 -41.31
C GLY A 182 18.47 8.12 -40.99
N LEU A 183 18.89 7.01 -40.38
CA LEU A 183 18.02 5.91 -39.97
C LEU A 183 16.84 6.39 -39.10
N GLN A 184 17.11 7.22 -38.09
CA GLN A 184 16.05 7.76 -37.24
C GLN A 184 15.06 8.63 -38.02
N GLN A 185 15.57 9.44 -38.96
CA GLN A 185 14.74 10.31 -39.80
C GLN A 185 13.90 9.49 -40.80
N ASP A 186 14.48 8.46 -41.40
CA ASP A 186 13.79 7.58 -42.36
C ASP A 186 12.67 6.80 -41.69
N LEU A 187 12.91 6.28 -40.47
CA LEU A 187 11.86 5.66 -39.65
C LEU A 187 10.76 6.65 -39.26
N LYS A 188 11.14 7.88 -38.88
CA LYS A 188 10.18 8.94 -38.53
C LYS A 188 9.29 9.33 -39.71
N LEU A 189 9.85 9.35 -40.92
CA LEU A 189 9.13 9.62 -42.16
C LEU A 189 8.35 8.41 -42.68
N GLY A 190 8.66 7.21 -42.19
CA GLY A 190 7.99 5.98 -42.62
C GLY A 190 8.53 5.41 -43.94
N LEU A 191 9.80 5.69 -44.27
CA LEU A 191 10.42 5.31 -45.55
C LEU A 191 10.93 3.86 -45.58
N LEU A 192 11.08 3.21 -44.43
CA LEU A 192 11.57 1.84 -44.31
C LEU A 192 10.42 0.85 -44.15
N ASP A 193 10.51 -0.33 -44.77
CA ASP A 193 9.49 -1.36 -44.54
C ASP A 193 9.64 -2.02 -43.17
N ARG A 194 8.53 -2.52 -42.61
CA ARG A 194 8.50 -3.22 -41.33
C ARG A 194 9.44 -4.43 -41.32
N GLN A 195 9.51 -5.19 -42.42
CA GLN A 195 10.36 -6.38 -42.48
C GLN A 195 11.85 -6.01 -42.47
N ASP A 196 12.21 -4.94 -43.16
CA ASP A 196 13.59 -4.43 -43.20
C ASP A 196 14.06 -3.99 -41.80
N VAL A 197 13.21 -3.30 -41.06
CA VAL A 197 13.50 -2.87 -39.68
C VAL A 197 13.65 -4.08 -38.75
N GLN A 198 12.75 -5.07 -38.87
CA GLN A 198 12.82 -6.28 -38.07
C GLN A 198 14.09 -7.10 -38.37
N MET A 199 14.45 -7.23 -39.65
CA MET A 199 15.69 -7.86 -40.10
C MET A 199 16.91 -7.13 -39.54
N ALA A 200 16.95 -5.80 -39.64
CA ALA A 200 18.04 -4.99 -39.12
C ALA A 200 18.22 -5.16 -37.60
N VAL A 201 17.16 -5.07 -36.80
CA VAL A 201 17.23 -5.30 -35.34
C VAL A 201 17.68 -6.71 -35.00
N SER A 202 17.34 -7.71 -35.81
CA SER A 202 17.72 -9.09 -35.58
C SER A 202 19.20 -9.37 -35.88
N ALA A 203 19.72 -8.82 -36.98
CA ALA A 203 21.01 -9.22 -37.56
C ALA A 203 22.13 -8.19 -37.34
N PHE A 204 21.79 -6.89 -37.28
CA PHE A 204 22.80 -5.84 -37.20
C PHE A 204 23.49 -5.77 -35.82
N PRO A 205 22.78 -5.78 -34.68
CA PRO A 205 23.43 -5.75 -33.37
C PRO A 205 24.42 -6.91 -33.12
N PRO A 206 24.09 -8.18 -33.41
CA PRO A 206 25.08 -9.27 -33.33
C PRO A 206 26.28 -9.03 -34.25
N SER A 207 26.04 -8.56 -35.48
CA SER A 207 27.13 -8.33 -36.44
C SER A 207 28.14 -7.29 -35.98
N LEU A 208 27.74 -6.31 -35.15
CA LEU A 208 28.62 -5.32 -34.55
C LEU A 208 29.44 -5.88 -33.38
N ILE A 209 28.87 -6.81 -32.61
CA ILE A 209 29.56 -7.46 -31.49
C ILE A 209 30.67 -8.40 -32.00
N ASP A 210 30.47 -9.01 -33.18
CA ASP A 210 31.43 -9.91 -33.82
C ASP A 210 32.55 -9.18 -34.59
N THR A 211 32.58 -7.85 -34.56
CA THR A 211 33.65 -7.06 -35.21
C THR A 211 34.95 -7.06 -34.41
N GLU A 212 36.08 -6.78 -35.06
CA GLU A 212 37.38 -6.58 -34.39
C GLU A 212 37.45 -5.29 -33.56
N ALA A 213 36.38 -4.48 -33.55
CA ALA A 213 36.32 -3.23 -32.80
C ALA A 213 36.36 -3.46 -31.29
N HIS A 214 36.82 -2.45 -30.54
CA HIS A 214 36.85 -2.51 -29.08
C HIS A 214 35.43 -2.73 -28.52
N ARG A 215 35.28 -3.64 -27.54
CA ARG A 215 33.96 -4.06 -27.02
C ARG A 215 33.06 -2.90 -26.59
N ASP A 216 33.64 -1.87 -25.98
CA ASP A 216 32.89 -0.69 -25.52
C ASP A 216 32.37 0.16 -26.69
N VAL A 217 33.13 0.24 -27.78
CA VAL A 217 32.75 0.94 -29.02
C VAL A 217 31.60 0.19 -29.70
N ALA A 218 31.70 -1.14 -29.80
CA ALA A 218 30.63 -1.98 -30.33
C ALA A 218 29.34 -1.87 -29.48
N ASN A 219 29.45 -1.92 -28.15
CA ASN A 219 28.30 -1.76 -27.26
C ASN A 219 27.64 -0.38 -27.42
N ALA A 220 28.43 0.70 -27.47
CA ALA A 220 27.92 2.04 -27.68
C ALA A 220 27.26 2.20 -29.06
N ALA A 221 27.84 1.60 -30.11
CA ALA A 221 27.27 1.59 -31.46
C ALA A 221 25.91 0.88 -31.49
N VAL A 222 25.80 -0.30 -30.87
CA VAL A 222 24.53 -1.04 -30.76
C VAL A 222 23.50 -0.23 -29.98
N GLU A 223 23.90 0.38 -28.87
CA GLU A 223 23.01 1.20 -28.05
C GLU A 223 22.45 2.40 -28.85
N MET A 224 23.30 3.10 -29.60
CA MET A 224 22.89 4.20 -30.49
C MET A 224 21.95 3.72 -31.59
N PHE A 225 22.22 2.56 -32.20
CA PHE A 225 21.36 1.96 -33.22
C PHE A 225 19.97 1.65 -32.67
N LEU A 226 19.89 0.92 -31.55
CA LEU A 226 18.60 0.56 -30.95
C LEU A 226 17.83 1.81 -30.49
N SER A 227 18.52 2.81 -29.97
CA SER A 227 17.92 4.10 -29.60
C SER A 227 17.34 4.83 -30.80
N ALA A 228 18.06 4.91 -31.91
CA ALA A 228 17.56 5.51 -33.14
C ALA A 228 16.35 4.77 -33.71
N VAL A 229 16.37 3.43 -33.67
CA VAL A 229 15.23 2.61 -34.11
C VAL A 229 13.99 2.89 -33.26
N VAL A 230 14.11 2.79 -31.94
CA VAL A 230 12.99 3.00 -31.01
C VAL A 230 12.46 4.43 -31.08
N ASN A 231 13.33 5.44 -31.09
CA ASN A 231 12.92 6.84 -31.17
C ASN A 231 12.29 7.17 -32.53
N GLY A 232 12.81 6.60 -33.61
CA GLY A 232 12.26 6.74 -34.96
C GLY A 232 10.85 6.21 -35.05
N ILE A 233 10.61 4.98 -34.57
CA ILE A 233 9.29 4.34 -34.50
C ILE A 233 8.34 5.12 -33.59
N ALA A 234 8.78 5.48 -32.38
CA ALA A 234 7.96 6.22 -31.41
C ALA A 234 7.51 7.60 -31.92
N SER A 235 8.34 8.25 -32.75
CA SER A 235 8.06 9.56 -33.34
C SER A 235 7.35 9.49 -34.70
N SER A 236 7.23 8.31 -35.29
CA SER A 236 6.66 8.12 -36.62
C SER A 236 5.14 8.23 -36.61
N LYS A 237 4.59 8.97 -37.56
CA LYS A 237 3.13 9.03 -37.79
C LYS A 237 2.64 7.92 -38.72
N VAL A 238 3.56 7.30 -39.47
CA VAL A 238 3.26 6.31 -40.51
C VAL A 238 3.58 4.91 -40.00
N LEU A 239 4.80 4.69 -39.48
CA LEU A 239 5.25 3.45 -38.85
C LEU A 239 5.18 3.56 -37.33
N GLY A 240 3.98 3.79 -36.80
CA GLY A 240 3.78 3.94 -35.37
C GLY A 240 4.06 2.64 -34.59
N PRO A 241 4.23 2.71 -33.25
CA PRO A 241 4.54 1.53 -32.44
C PRO A 241 3.51 0.38 -32.53
N SER A 242 2.27 0.69 -32.91
CA SER A 242 1.19 -0.30 -33.07
C SER A 242 1.31 -1.17 -34.32
N GLU A 243 2.10 -0.73 -35.30
CA GLU A 243 2.38 -1.45 -36.54
C GLU A 243 3.34 -2.62 -36.33
N PHE A 244 4.11 -2.62 -35.24
CA PHE A 244 4.98 -3.71 -34.84
C PHE A 244 4.27 -4.62 -33.84
N ASP A 245 4.44 -5.94 -33.96
CA ASP A 245 3.86 -6.91 -33.03
C ASP A 245 4.73 -7.11 -31.76
N GLY A 246 4.20 -7.89 -30.82
CA GLY A 246 4.92 -8.19 -29.57
C GLY A 246 6.25 -8.92 -29.78
N SER A 247 6.42 -9.68 -30.87
CA SER A 247 7.67 -10.40 -31.15
C SER A 247 8.81 -9.45 -31.48
N PHE A 248 8.52 -8.38 -32.22
CA PHE A 248 9.48 -7.32 -32.49
C PHE A 248 9.94 -6.62 -31.20
N TRP A 249 8.98 -6.23 -30.35
CA TRP A 249 9.31 -5.58 -29.07
C TRP A 249 10.08 -6.53 -28.13
N ASN A 250 9.73 -7.81 -28.10
CA ASN A 250 10.47 -8.84 -27.38
C ASN A 250 11.92 -8.93 -27.87
N LEU A 251 12.13 -8.90 -29.20
CA LEU A 251 13.45 -8.95 -29.82
C LEU A 251 14.29 -7.72 -29.43
N VAL A 252 13.74 -6.51 -29.53
CA VAL A 252 14.44 -5.27 -29.13
C VAL A 252 14.87 -5.34 -27.66
N LEU A 253 13.96 -5.73 -26.77
CA LEU A 253 14.26 -5.84 -25.33
C LEU A 253 15.29 -6.94 -25.02
N ASN A 254 15.23 -8.07 -25.73
CA ASN A 254 16.25 -9.10 -25.66
C ASN A 254 17.63 -8.57 -26.09
N ARG A 255 17.70 -7.75 -27.14
CA ARG A 255 18.96 -7.09 -27.54
C ARG A 255 19.45 -6.10 -26.49
N ILE A 256 18.56 -5.34 -25.86
CA ILE A 256 18.93 -4.44 -24.75
C ILE A 256 19.51 -5.24 -23.58
N SER A 257 18.98 -6.43 -23.28
CA SER A 257 19.51 -7.29 -22.20
C SER A 257 20.94 -7.80 -22.43
N GLN A 258 21.41 -7.79 -23.68
CA GLN A 258 22.77 -8.21 -24.05
C GLN A 258 23.81 -7.10 -23.85
N LEU A 259 23.35 -5.84 -23.77
CA LEU A 259 24.22 -4.68 -23.58
C LEU A 259 24.79 -4.59 -22.15
N HIS A 260 25.84 -3.79 -22.01
CA HIS A 260 26.40 -3.46 -20.71
C HIS A 260 25.45 -2.53 -19.95
N ALA A 261 25.09 -2.91 -18.71
CA ALA A 261 24.20 -2.11 -17.88
C ALA A 261 24.87 -0.78 -17.45
N ASN A 262 24.39 0.32 -18.01
CA ASN A 262 24.79 1.70 -17.72
C ASN A 262 23.52 2.58 -17.66
N ASP A 263 23.69 3.88 -17.42
CA ASP A 263 22.55 4.81 -17.33
C ASP A 263 21.82 4.93 -18.69
N ALA A 264 22.54 4.75 -19.78
CA ALA A 264 22.05 4.95 -21.14
C ALA A 264 21.26 3.73 -21.67
N THR A 265 21.64 2.50 -21.31
CA THR A 265 20.81 1.29 -21.47
C THR A 265 19.56 1.33 -20.60
N THR A 266 19.63 1.92 -19.41
CA THR A 266 18.45 2.11 -18.55
C THR A 266 17.46 3.07 -19.20
N LEU A 267 17.95 4.17 -19.78
CA LEU A 267 17.16 5.12 -20.55
C LEU A 267 16.57 4.45 -21.81
N LEU A 268 17.38 3.68 -22.56
CA LEU A 268 16.92 2.95 -23.73
C LEU A 268 15.81 1.95 -23.37
N PHE A 269 15.96 1.22 -22.28
CA PHE A 269 14.94 0.32 -21.74
C PHE A 269 13.64 1.08 -21.40
N GLN A 270 13.74 2.23 -20.73
CA GLN A 270 12.59 3.07 -20.42
C GLN A 270 11.88 3.57 -21.69
N THR A 271 12.63 4.12 -22.65
CA THR A 271 12.07 4.64 -23.90
C THR A 271 11.42 3.52 -24.71
N THR A 272 12.00 2.32 -24.71
CA THR A 272 11.43 1.14 -25.36
C THR A 272 10.09 0.77 -24.73
N LEU A 273 10.03 0.64 -23.39
CA LEU A 273 8.77 0.34 -22.70
C LEU A 273 7.69 1.41 -22.88
N ASP A 274 8.08 2.68 -22.96
CA ASP A 274 7.16 3.79 -23.23
C ASP A 274 6.61 3.76 -24.66
N ALA A 275 7.37 3.20 -25.60
CA ALA A 275 6.93 2.99 -26.98
C ALA A 275 6.06 1.74 -27.16
N VAL A 276 6.26 0.68 -26.37
CA VAL A 276 5.52 -0.59 -26.48
C VAL A 276 4.00 -0.34 -26.26
N PRO A 277 3.15 -0.66 -27.25
CA PRO A 277 1.70 -0.61 -27.06
C PRO A 277 1.24 -1.55 -25.94
N ARG A 278 0.31 -1.09 -25.09
CA ARG A 278 -0.19 -1.85 -23.92
C ARG A 278 -0.64 -3.28 -24.25
N LYS A 279 -1.20 -3.50 -25.45
CA LYS A 279 -1.64 -4.84 -25.92
C LYS A 279 -0.50 -5.85 -26.05
N TYR A 280 0.73 -5.40 -26.28
CA TYR A 280 1.90 -6.26 -26.56
C TYR A 280 2.85 -6.40 -25.37
N VAL A 281 2.57 -5.76 -24.24
CA VAL A 281 3.44 -5.82 -23.05
C VAL A 281 3.59 -7.26 -22.53
N ASN A 282 2.52 -8.05 -22.56
CA ASN A 282 2.58 -9.46 -22.17
C ASN A 282 3.29 -10.34 -23.21
N ASP A 283 3.21 -9.98 -24.50
CA ASP A 283 3.88 -10.71 -25.57
C ASP A 283 5.41 -10.48 -25.53
N ALA A 284 5.84 -9.32 -25.04
CA ALA A 284 7.24 -8.97 -24.85
C ALA A 284 7.85 -9.46 -23.51
N HIS A 285 7.16 -10.35 -22.79
CA HIS A 285 7.51 -10.69 -21.40
C HIS A 285 8.95 -11.20 -21.23
N GLU A 286 9.46 -12.06 -22.12
CA GLU A 286 10.81 -12.65 -22.00
C GLU A 286 11.90 -11.57 -22.05
N GLY A 287 11.79 -10.65 -23.01
CA GLY A 287 12.73 -9.56 -23.20
C GLY A 287 12.70 -8.58 -22.03
N ILE A 288 11.51 -8.28 -21.49
CA ILE A 288 11.39 -7.43 -20.29
C ILE A 288 12.07 -8.12 -19.09
N VAL A 289 11.81 -9.41 -18.88
CA VAL A 289 12.41 -10.18 -17.77
C VAL A 289 13.93 -10.21 -17.89
N ALA A 290 14.47 -10.50 -19.08
CA ALA A 290 15.91 -10.55 -19.33
C ALA A 290 16.58 -9.18 -19.12
N ALA A 291 15.97 -8.09 -19.62
CA ALA A 291 16.48 -6.74 -19.43
C ALA A 291 16.48 -6.33 -17.96
N VAL A 292 15.40 -6.59 -17.22
CA VAL A 292 15.32 -6.29 -15.78
C VAL A 292 16.36 -7.09 -14.99
N GLN A 293 16.52 -8.38 -15.28
CA GLN A 293 17.54 -9.22 -14.64
C GLN A 293 18.95 -8.65 -14.88
N LYS A 294 19.28 -8.30 -16.13
CA LYS A 294 20.59 -7.71 -16.48
C LYS A 294 20.85 -6.40 -15.75
N LEU A 295 19.88 -5.48 -15.78
CA LEU A 295 20.00 -4.18 -15.14
C LEU A 295 20.09 -4.31 -13.61
N ALA A 296 19.36 -5.25 -13.01
CA ALA A 296 19.35 -5.46 -11.57
C ALA A 296 20.67 -6.06 -11.03
N VAL A 297 21.31 -6.96 -11.78
CA VAL A 297 22.54 -7.67 -11.34
C VAL A 297 23.78 -6.75 -11.32
N PHE A 298 23.77 -5.63 -12.06
CA PHE A 298 24.93 -4.75 -12.15
C PHE A 298 25.10 -3.85 -10.90
N GLN A 299 26.31 -3.79 -10.34
CA GLN A 299 26.59 -3.40 -8.94
C GLN A 299 26.72 -1.89 -8.64
N SER A 300 26.50 -0.96 -9.58
CA SER A 300 26.60 0.47 -9.27
C SER A 300 25.38 1.03 -8.50
N THR A 301 25.63 2.06 -7.67
CA THR A 301 24.75 2.80 -6.75
C THR A 301 23.24 2.47 -6.81
N GLY A 302 22.84 1.38 -6.13
CA GLY A 302 21.51 0.77 -6.27
C GLY A 302 20.27 1.64 -6.01
N ARG A 303 20.39 2.81 -5.35
CA ARG A 303 19.22 3.67 -5.09
C ARG A 303 18.68 4.37 -6.34
N ARG A 304 19.54 4.94 -7.19
CA ARG A 304 19.10 5.62 -8.43
C ARG A 304 18.55 4.60 -9.41
N ARG A 305 19.29 3.52 -9.61
CA ARG A 305 18.92 2.45 -10.52
C ARG A 305 17.55 1.81 -10.22
N ALA A 306 17.23 1.54 -8.96
CA ALA A 306 15.90 1.01 -8.63
C ALA A 306 14.77 1.98 -8.99
N ALA A 307 15.00 3.29 -8.83
CA ALA A 307 14.04 4.32 -9.21
C ALA A 307 13.90 4.41 -10.73
N ASP A 308 15.00 4.32 -11.47
CA ASP A 308 15.01 4.40 -12.94
C ASP A 308 14.30 3.17 -13.55
N ILE A 309 14.61 1.95 -13.07
CA ILE A 309 13.92 0.73 -13.49
C ILE A 309 12.44 0.77 -13.09
N GLY A 310 12.12 1.21 -11.86
CA GLY A 310 10.72 1.35 -11.42
C GLY A 310 9.93 2.38 -12.25
N ALA A 311 10.58 3.46 -12.69
CA ALA A 311 9.99 4.47 -13.58
C ALA A 311 9.77 3.94 -15.01
N ALA A 312 10.66 3.07 -15.51
CA ALA A 312 10.48 2.36 -16.77
C ALA A 312 9.28 1.40 -16.71
N LEU A 313 9.07 0.73 -15.57
CA LEU A 313 7.97 -0.22 -15.36
C LEU A 313 6.66 0.43 -14.90
N ARG A 314 6.52 1.76 -14.98
CA ARG A 314 5.41 2.51 -14.35
C ARG A 314 4.00 2.14 -14.82
N GLU A 315 3.88 1.61 -16.03
CA GLU A 315 2.60 1.20 -16.62
C GLU A 315 2.14 -0.20 -16.15
N LEU A 316 3.05 -1.01 -15.58
CA LEU A 316 2.74 -2.36 -15.13
C LEU A 316 1.95 -2.35 -13.81
N SER A 317 0.84 -3.08 -13.79
CA SER A 317 -0.02 -3.29 -12.63
C SER A 317 0.04 -4.75 -12.17
N PRO A 318 -0.03 -5.03 -10.86
CA PRO A 318 -0.19 -6.41 -10.37
C PRO A 318 -1.46 -7.10 -10.89
N ASP A 319 -2.53 -6.34 -11.12
CA ASP A 319 -3.83 -6.87 -11.53
C ASP A 319 -3.80 -7.41 -12.98
N ASP A 320 -3.10 -6.71 -13.88
CA ASP A 320 -3.05 -7.10 -15.30
C ASP A 320 -1.75 -7.86 -15.67
N HIS A 321 -0.67 -7.67 -14.90
CA HIS A 321 0.68 -8.15 -15.22
C HIS A 321 1.30 -9.01 -14.10
N GLY A 322 0.50 -9.59 -13.22
CA GLY A 322 1.01 -10.37 -12.07
C GLY A 322 1.95 -11.53 -12.45
N ALA A 323 1.70 -12.21 -13.57
CA ALA A 323 2.57 -13.29 -14.07
C ALA A 323 3.94 -12.75 -14.53
N LEU A 324 3.96 -11.63 -15.25
CA LEU A 324 5.18 -10.95 -15.68
C LEU A 324 6.02 -10.50 -14.49
N LEU A 325 5.39 -9.84 -13.50
CA LEU A 325 6.08 -9.42 -12.27
C LEU A 325 6.64 -10.60 -11.48
N SER A 326 5.92 -11.73 -11.47
CA SER A 326 6.41 -12.96 -10.83
C SER A 326 7.60 -13.55 -11.60
N GLY A 327 7.57 -13.51 -12.93
CA GLY A 327 8.69 -13.93 -13.78
C GLY A 327 9.95 -13.07 -13.57
N MET A 328 9.78 -11.75 -13.46
CA MET A 328 10.87 -10.83 -13.10
C MET A 328 11.44 -11.13 -11.71
N GLU A 329 10.57 -11.35 -10.71
CA GLU A 329 10.95 -11.71 -9.34
C GLU A 329 11.82 -12.99 -9.34
N VAL A 330 11.38 -14.03 -10.06
CA VAL A 330 12.12 -15.29 -10.21
C VAL A 330 13.45 -15.06 -10.92
N ALA A 331 13.48 -14.35 -12.04
CA ALA A 331 14.71 -14.13 -12.80
C ALA A 331 15.75 -13.31 -12.02
N VAL A 332 15.33 -12.30 -11.26
CA VAL A 332 16.24 -11.55 -10.37
C VAL A 332 16.79 -12.47 -9.26
N TYR A 333 15.98 -13.40 -8.75
CA TYR A 333 16.41 -14.34 -7.72
C TYR A 333 17.30 -15.48 -8.25
N GLU A 334 16.99 -16.03 -9.41
CA GLU A 334 17.82 -17.05 -10.08
C GLU A 334 19.15 -16.45 -10.56
N GLY A 335 19.12 -15.23 -11.10
CA GLY A 335 20.33 -14.47 -11.42
C GLY A 335 21.20 -14.21 -10.20
N SER A 336 20.61 -14.22 -8.99
CA SER A 336 21.34 -14.06 -7.73
C SER A 336 21.90 -15.37 -7.15
N ALA A 337 21.56 -16.54 -7.71
CA ALA A 337 21.91 -17.85 -7.14
C ALA A 337 23.42 -18.11 -7.16
N ALA A 338 24.12 -17.62 -8.19
CA ALA A 338 25.57 -17.76 -8.36
C ALA A 338 26.40 -16.87 -7.40
N PHE A 339 25.76 -15.99 -6.64
CA PHE A 339 26.44 -15.04 -5.76
C PHE A 339 26.26 -15.40 -4.28
N ASP A 340 27.19 -14.89 -3.45
CA ASP A 340 27.15 -14.99 -1.99
C ASP A 340 25.83 -14.47 -1.40
N ASP A 341 25.45 -14.98 -0.23
CA ASP A 341 24.19 -14.62 0.44
C ASP A 341 24.02 -13.10 0.68
N LYS A 342 25.13 -12.37 0.89
CA LYS A 342 25.11 -10.91 1.04
C LYS A 342 24.71 -10.20 -0.25
N VAL A 343 25.16 -10.69 -1.40
CA VAL A 343 24.81 -10.14 -2.72
C VAL A 343 23.37 -10.51 -3.07
N ARG A 344 22.97 -11.75 -2.76
CA ARG A 344 21.59 -12.23 -2.89
C ARG A 344 20.60 -11.37 -2.11
N GLN A 345 20.91 -11.04 -0.85
CA GLN A 345 20.08 -10.13 -0.04
C GLN A 345 20.00 -8.72 -0.65
N LYS A 346 21.11 -8.17 -1.15
CA LYS A 346 21.10 -6.87 -1.84
C LYS A 346 20.21 -6.87 -3.08
N LEU A 347 20.24 -7.94 -3.88
CA LEU A 347 19.41 -8.07 -5.08
C LEU A 347 17.93 -8.24 -4.73
N ARG A 348 17.61 -9.01 -3.67
CA ARG A 348 16.24 -9.09 -3.14
C ARG A 348 15.74 -7.72 -2.70
N PHE A 349 16.55 -6.97 -1.96
CA PHE A 349 16.18 -5.62 -1.56
C PHE A 349 16.01 -4.69 -2.76
N LEU A 350 16.91 -4.75 -3.74
CA LEU A 350 16.82 -3.97 -4.98
C LEU A 350 15.50 -4.23 -5.71
N TRP A 351 15.08 -5.49 -5.83
CA TRP A 351 13.78 -5.83 -6.40
C TRP A 351 12.61 -5.20 -5.63
N LEU A 352 12.64 -5.25 -4.29
CA LEU A 352 11.63 -4.59 -3.47
C LEU A 352 11.64 -3.06 -3.66
N GLN A 353 12.82 -2.45 -3.86
CA GLN A 353 12.93 -1.03 -4.18
C GLN A 353 12.35 -0.70 -5.56
N ILE A 354 12.60 -1.53 -6.58
CA ILE A 354 12.00 -1.39 -7.91
C ILE A 354 10.46 -1.40 -7.78
N LEU A 355 9.91 -2.39 -7.09
CA LEU A 355 8.46 -2.47 -6.83
C LEU A 355 7.93 -1.26 -6.06
N ALA A 356 8.70 -0.73 -5.10
CA ALA A 356 8.31 0.48 -4.37
C ALA A 356 8.28 1.73 -5.27
N HIS A 357 9.11 1.80 -6.31
CA HIS A 357 9.13 2.90 -7.26
C HIS A 357 8.03 2.81 -8.35
N MET A 358 7.32 1.69 -8.45
CA MET A 358 6.22 1.51 -9.40
C MET A 358 4.89 2.08 -8.86
N PRO A 359 4.30 3.10 -9.51
CA PRO A 359 3.09 3.79 -9.00
C PRO A 359 1.83 2.93 -8.97
N ARG A 360 1.73 1.93 -9.87
CA ARG A 360 0.59 1.01 -9.97
C ARG A 360 0.70 -0.22 -9.06
N VAL A 361 1.84 -0.41 -8.40
CA VAL A 361 2.00 -1.47 -7.40
C VAL A 361 1.34 -1.04 -6.10
N ASN A 362 0.27 -1.73 -5.73
CA ASN A 362 -0.43 -1.45 -4.48
C ASN A 362 0.40 -1.93 -3.25
N GLN A 363 0.03 -1.42 -2.08
CA GLN A 363 0.75 -1.74 -0.85
C GLN A 363 0.67 -3.21 -0.48
N ASP A 364 -0.47 -3.86 -0.72
CA ASP A 364 -0.65 -5.28 -0.38
C ASP A 364 0.29 -6.17 -1.20
N TYR A 365 0.43 -5.91 -2.49
CA TYR A 365 1.37 -6.62 -3.36
C TYR A 365 2.82 -6.42 -2.94
N LEU A 366 3.23 -5.18 -2.62
CA LEU A 366 4.59 -4.91 -2.14
C LEU A 366 4.87 -5.67 -0.83
N LEU A 367 3.92 -5.66 0.11
CA LEU A 367 4.09 -6.37 1.38
C LEU A 367 4.09 -7.89 1.19
N ASP A 368 3.31 -8.42 0.26
CA ASP A 368 3.35 -9.83 -0.09
C ASP A 368 4.69 -10.20 -0.74
N ALA A 369 5.26 -9.34 -1.59
CA ALA A 369 6.61 -9.51 -2.11
C ALA A 369 7.68 -9.46 -1.00
N CYS A 370 7.54 -8.56 -0.02
CA CYS A 370 8.40 -8.52 1.16
C CYS A 370 8.37 -9.87 1.92
N VAL A 371 7.19 -10.46 2.12
CA VAL A 371 7.03 -11.77 2.77
C VAL A 371 7.62 -12.89 1.91
N ARG A 372 7.33 -12.93 0.60
CA ARG A 372 7.87 -13.94 -0.33
C ARG A 372 9.39 -13.92 -0.43
N SER A 373 9.99 -12.73 -0.38
CA SER A 373 11.45 -12.54 -0.47
C SER A 373 12.21 -13.06 0.75
N ALA A 374 11.51 -13.28 1.88
CA ALA A 374 12.09 -13.56 3.19
C ALA A 374 13.15 -12.51 3.64
N TYR A 375 13.20 -11.33 3.01
CA TYR A 375 14.23 -10.32 3.29
C TYR A 375 14.11 -9.76 4.72
N PHE A 376 12.89 -9.66 5.23
CA PHE A 376 12.61 -9.12 6.56
C PHE A 376 12.45 -10.21 7.64
N ASP A 377 12.79 -11.46 7.35
CA ASP A 377 12.70 -12.53 8.34
C ASP A 377 13.72 -12.34 9.48
N ARG A 378 13.33 -12.81 10.67
CA ARG A 378 13.82 -12.45 12.02
C ARG A 378 15.33 -12.61 12.28
N GLN A 379 16.12 -13.12 11.34
CA GLN A 379 17.55 -13.39 11.56
C GLN A 379 18.47 -12.21 11.23
N LEU A 380 17.98 -11.11 10.65
CA LEU A 380 18.79 -9.93 10.33
C LEU A 380 18.80 -8.90 11.47
N PRO A 381 19.94 -8.62 12.11
CA PRO A 381 20.00 -7.70 13.24
C PRO A 381 20.01 -6.23 12.76
N TYR A 382 19.19 -5.40 13.39
CA TYR A 382 19.27 -3.91 13.44
C TYR A 382 18.99 -3.09 12.17
N ALA A 383 19.26 -3.56 10.96
CA ALA A 383 19.07 -2.76 9.72
C ALA A 383 17.66 -2.85 9.11
N ALA A 384 16.91 -3.90 9.42
CA ALA A 384 15.68 -4.22 8.71
C ALA A 384 14.55 -3.20 8.97
N GLY A 385 14.55 -2.50 10.12
CA GLY A 385 13.63 -1.37 10.36
C GLY A 385 13.94 -0.15 9.48
N ARG A 386 15.23 0.09 9.20
CA ARG A 386 15.70 1.17 8.32
C ARG A 386 15.32 0.88 6.87
N ASP A 387 15.54 -0.34 6.42
CA ASP A 387 15.21 -0.79 5.07
C ASP A 387 13.71 -0.75 4.81
N LEU A 388 12.90 -1.22 5.77
CA LEU A 388 11.44 -1.13 5.67
C LEU A 388 10.96 0.33 5.62
N SER A 389 11.50 1.18 6.49
CA SER A 389 11.17 2.61 6.50
C SER A 389 11.49 3.26 5.15
N ARG A 390 12.65 2.93 4.57
CA ARG A 390 13.06 3.42 3.26
C ARG A 390 12.13 2.94 2.15
N LEU A 391 11.78 1.65 2.10
CA LEU A 391 10.83 1.12 1.11
C LEU A 391 9.48 1.83 1.17
N LEU A 392 8.97 2.07 2.38
CA LEU A 392 7.69 2.76 2.56
C LEU A 392 7.75 4.22 2.11
N ILE A 393 8.84 4.95 2.43
CA ILE A 393 9.05 6.32 1.92
C ILE A 393 9.04 6.31 0.38
N GLN A 394 9.77 5.39 -0.25
CA GLN A 394 9.85 5.25 -1.70
C GLN A 394 8.48 4.94 -2.31
N GLN A 395 7.71 4.02 -1.71
CA GLN A 395 6.36 3.67 -2.15
C GLN A 395 5.36 4.81 -1.99
N TRP A 396 5.39 5.52 -0.88
CA TRP A 396 4.49 6.66 -0.67
C TRP A 396 4.82 7.81 -1.62
N ALA A 397 6.09 7.98 -1.97
CA ALA A 397 6.49 8.98 -2.95
C ALA A 397 6.06 8.61 -4.38
N SER A 398 6.30 7.37 -4.83
CA SER A 398 5.91 6.93 -6.19
C SER A 398 4.40 7.04 -6.43
N ARG A 399 3.60 6.87 -5.37
CA ARG A 399 2.14 6.99 -5.41
C ARG A 399 1.61 8.41 -5.14
N GLY A 400 2.49 9.39 -4.95
CA GLY A 400 2.12 10.78 -4.72
C GLY A 400 1.56 11.10 -3.32
N TYR A 401 1.69 10.18 -2.35
CA TYR A 401 1.25 10.41 -0.96
C TYR A 401 2.22 11.29 -0.16
N LEU A 402 3.46 11.44 -0.62
CA LEU A 402 4.47 12.33 -0.03
C LEU A 402 4.87 13.44 -1.02
N GLN A 403 4.29 14.63 -0.88
CA GLN A 403 4.63 15.77 -1.77
C GLN A 403 6.05 16.32 -1.53
N ARG A 404 6.58 16.25 -0.30
CA ARG A 404 7.93 16.71 0.07
C ARG A 404 8.90 15.55 0.33
N GLN A 405 8.92 14.53 -0.55
CA GLN A 405 9.75 13.34 -0.37
C GLN A 405 11.20 13.67 0.01
N LYS A 406 11.90 14.51 -0.79
CA LYS A 406 13.31 14.82 -0.57
C LYS A 406 13.60 15.38 0.82
N ALA A 407 12.70 16.23 1.35
CA ALA A 407 12.85 16.82 2.68
C ALA A 407 12.61 15.79 3.79
N VAL A 408 11.57 14.94 3.65
CA VAL A 408 11.28 13.87 4.61
C VAL A 408 12.41 12.84 4.63
N GLU A 409 12.86 12.43 3.46
CA GLU A 409 13.92 11.43 3.30
C GLU A 409 15.25 11.96 3.83
N ALA A 410 15.61 13.22 3.55
CA ALA A 410 16.83 13.83 4.11
C ALA A 410 16.75 14.00 5.64
N SER A 411 15.59 14.40 6.17
CA SER A 411 15.40 14.52 7.62
C SER A 411 15.47 13.15 8.32
N TRP A 412 14.80 12.15 7.75
CA TRP A 412 14.84 10.78 8.23
C TRP A 412 16.25 10.16 8.11
N ASP A 413 16.94 10.31 6.97
CA ASP A 413 18.30 9.79 6.80
C ASP A 413 19.25 10.47 7.81
N ARG A 414 19.11 11.78 8.11
CA ARG A 414 19.89 12.45 9.18
C ARG A 414 19.63 11.84 10.56
N ASP A 415 18.38 11.66 10.95
CA ASP A 415 18.00 11.08 12.24
C ASP A 415 18.46 9.62 12.38
N CYS A 416 18.47 8.86 11.29
CA CYS A 416 18.84 7.44 11.28
C CYS A 416 20.33 7.18 11.12
N SER A 417 21.12 8.15 10.64
CA SER A 417 22.55 7.94 10.36
C SER A 417 23.38 7.74 11.63
N ALA A 418 22.93 8.28 12.77
CA ALA A 418 23.60 8.09 14.06
C ALA A 418 23.15 6.81 14.79
N GLN A 419 21.88 6.40 14.66
CA GLN A 419 21.30 5.27 15.39
C GLN A 419 20.24 4.55 14.53
N ALA A 420 20.62 3.45 13.87
CA ALA A 420 19.74 2.70 12.96
C ALA A 420 18.49 2.12 13.67
N GLU A 421 18.60 1.82 14.97
CA GLU A 421 17.52 1.30 15.82
C GLU A 421 16.35 2.30 15.98
N LEU A 422 16.62 3.60 15.79
CA LEU A 422 15.61 4.65 15.88
C LEU A 422 14.84 4.86 14.57
N SER A 423 15.14 4.08 13.52
CA SER A 423 14.63 4.35 12.18
C SER A 423 13.11 4.37 12.05
N LEU A 424 12.42 3.45 12.74
CA LEU A 424 10.95 3.38 12.76
C LEU A 424 10.35 4.54 13.55
N ALA A 425 10.93 4.87 14.71
CA ALA A 425 10.50 6.03 15.50
C ALA A 425 10.71 7.34 14.72
N ALA A 426 11.92 7.54 14.17
CA ALA A 426 12.27 8.69 13.35
C ALA A 426 11.30 8.85 12.16
N LEU A 427 10.90 7.76 11.52
CA LEU A 427 9.89 7.80 10.45
C LEU A 427 8.55 8.34 10.97
N VAL A 428 8.07 7.83 12.11
CA VAL A 428 6.81 8.31 12.73
C VAL A 428 6.89 9.80 13.08
N ILE A 429 8.01 10.26 13.66
CA ILE A 429 8.22 11.68 13.97
C ILE A 429 8.19 12.54 12.70
N ASN A 430 8.93 12.14 11.66
CA ASN A 430 9.03 12.89 10.42
C ASN A 430 7.69 12.93 9.63
N ILE A 431 6.91 11.85 9.62
CA ILE A 431 5.53 11.84 9.08
C ILE A 431 4.65 12.84 9.85
N CYS A 432 4.80 12.90 11.17
CA CYS A 432 4.00 13.78 12.02
C CYS A 432 4.40 15.26 11.91
N GLY A 433 5.67 15.54 11.58
CA GLY A 433 6.22 16.87 11.36
C GLY A 433 5.91 17.49 9.99
N LEU A 434 5.39 16.72 9.03
CA LEU A 434 4.95 17.22 7.73
C LEU A 434 3.92 18.34 7.88
N GLU A 435 4.18 19.54 7.34
CA GLU A 435 3.22 20.66 7.38
C GLU A 435 1.83 20.22 6.90
N PRO A 436 0.74 20.65 7.55
CA PRO A 436 -0.60 20.28 7.12
C PRO A 436 -0.89 20.88 5.73
N SER A 437 -1.07 20.04 4.72
CA SER A 437 -1.81 20.39 3.51
C SER A 437 -3.31 20.52 3.85
N GLY A 438 -3.65 21.54 4.65
CA GLY A 438 -5.01 21.82 5.13
C GLY A 438 -5.36 21.23 6.51
N PHE A 439 -6.61 21.46 6.93
CA PHE A 439 -7.11 21.29 8.31
C PHE A 439 -7.32 19.84 8.80
N ARG A 440 -6.80 18.80 8.15
CA ARG A 440 -7.09 17.41 8.54
C ARG A 440 -5.84 16.57 8.75
N HIS A 441 -5.70 16.00 9.96
CA HIS A 441 -4.71 14.96 10.29
C HIS A 441 -4.82 13.68 9.42
N GLY A 442 -5.81 13.59 8.53
CA GLY A 442 -6.15 12.38 7.77
C GLY A 442 -5.00 11.80 6.97
N GLN A 443 -4.21 12.62 6.28
CA GLN A 443 -3.07 12.12 5.49
C GLN A 443 -1.97 11.52 6.38
N ARG A 444 -1.64 12.17 7.51
CA ARG A 444 -0.65 11.67 8.47
C ARG A 444 -1.09 10.36 9.10
N VAL A 445 -2.37 10.29 9.50
CA VAL A 445 -2.95 9.05 10.04
C VAL A 445 -2.95 7.94 8.98
N ALA A 446 -3.28 8.24 7.72
CA ALA A 446 -3.24 7.25 6.64
C ALA A 446 -1.83 6.67 6.40
N LEU A 447 -0.79 7.51 6.43
CA LEU A 447 0.61 7.05 6.33
C LEU A 447 1.02 6.18 7.52
N LEU A 448 0.62 6.56 8.73
CA LEU A 448 0.86 5.75 9.94
C LEU A 448 0.08 4.42 9.91
N MET A 449 -1.17 4.42 9.44
CA MET A 449 -1.97 3.21 9.23
C MET A 449 -1.25 2.29 8.23
N SER A 450 -0.71 2.85 7.15
CA SER A 450 0.10 2.13 6.17
C SER A 450 1.36 1.51 6.81
N LEU A 451 2.10 2.27 7.62
CA LEU A 451 3.27 1.76 8.34
C LEU A 451 2.90 0.60 9.28
N LEU A 452 1.84 0.77 10.08
CA LEU A 452 1.38 -0.25 11.01
C LEU A 452 0.85 -1.50 10.30
N LYS A 453 0.18 -1.32 9.17
CA LYS A 453 -0.22 -2.44 8.29
C LYS A 453 1.01 -3.22 7.80
N ALA A 454 2.06 -2.53 7.36
CA ALA A 454 3.31 -3.14 6.93
C ALA A 454 3.98 -3.95 8.06
N LEU A 455 4.13 -3.34 9.23
CA LEU A 455 4.74 -3.98 10.40
C LEU A 455 3.96 -5.20 10.88
N ARG A 456 2.62 -5.15 10.87
CA ARG A 456 1.79 -6.31 11.18
C ARG A 456 1.94 -7.43 10.16
N ARG A 457 1.97 -7.10 8.87
CA ARG A 457 2.09 -8.08 7.79
C ARG A 457 3.42 -8.84 7.85
N ILE A 458 4.49 -8.14 8.25
CA ILE A 458 5.85 -8.70 8.40
C ILE A 458 6.06 -9.31 9.81
N GLY A 459 5.13 -9.12 10.75
CA GLY A 459 5.23 -9.67 12.11
C GLY A 459 6.24 -8.94 13.02
N ARG A 460 6.48 -7.63 12.77
CA ARG A 460 7.47 -6.78 13.45
C ARG A 460 6.86 -5.57 14.16
N HIS A 461 5.58 -5.66 14.51
CA HIS A 461 4.83 -4.58 15.20
C HIS A 461 5.48 -4.12 16.51
N ASP A 462 6.01 -5.05 17.30
CA ASP A 462 6.63 -4.73 18.59
C ASP A 462 7.92 -3.91 18.46
N GLU A 463 8.62 -4.03 17.33
CA GLU A 463 9.86 -3.28 17.10
C GLU A 463 9.63 -1.79 16.96
N LEU A 464 8.46 -1.37 16.45
CA LEU A 464 8.11 0.04 16.41
C LEU A 464 8.02 0.62 17.83
N LEU A 465 7.36 -0.10 18.74
CA LEU A 465 7.22 0.34 20.12
C LEU A 465 8.56 0.33 20.87
N ALA A 466 9.43 -0.64 20.58
CA ALA A 466 10.80 -0.65 21.07
C ALA A 466 11.60 0.55 20.54
N SER A 467 11.52 0.82 19.23
CA SER A 467 12.18 1.96 18.59
C SER A 467 11.71 3.30 19.18
N ILE A 468 10.39 3.46 19.44
CA ILE A 468 9.84 4.68 20.06
C ILE A 468 10.34 4.82 21.51
N LYS A 469 10.40 3.73 22.27
CA LYS A 469 10.95 3.75 23.63
C LYS A 469 12.42 4.20 23.60
N SER A 470 13.26 3.60 22.75
CA SER A 470 14.66 3.99 22.58
C SER A 470 14.79 5.46 22.15
N PHE A 471 13.89 5.95 21.30
CA PHE A 471 13.86 7.36 20.91
C PHE A 471 13.57 8.29 22.10
N CYS A 472 12.64 7.93 22.98
CA CYS A 472 12.34 8.69 24.21
C CYS A 472 13.50 8.67 25.22
N GLU A 473 14.26 7.58 25.27
CA GLU A 473 15.44 7.46 26.11
C GLU A 473 16.57 8.34 25.59
N ALA A 474 16.82 8.32 24.27
CA ALA A 474 17.90 9.04 23.62
C ALA A 474 17.71 10.56 23.52
N ARG A 475 16.46 11.06 23.53
CA ARG A 475 16.17 12.49 23.37
C ARG A 475 15.84 13.16 24.71
N GLU A 476 16.22 14.43 24.84
CA GLU A 476 15.90 15.28 26.00
C GLU A 476 14.47 15.83 25.92
N GLN A 477 14.03 16.21 24.71
CA GLN A 477 12.68 16.67 24.42
C GLN A 477 12.02 15.76 23.37
N VAL A 478 10.77 15.39 23.61
CA VAL A 478 10.02 14.48 22.76
C VAL A 478 8.67 15.12 22.37
N PRO A 479 8.33 15.18 21.07
CA PRO A 479 7.06 15.73 20.63
C PRO A 479 5.88 14.82 21.00
N ILE A 480 4.78 15.40 21.49
CA ILE A 480 3.57 14.64 21.90
C ILE A 480 2.72 14.16 20.71
N LEU A 481 2.63 14.99 19.66
CA LEU A 481 1.72 14.73 18.53
C LEU A 481 1.87 13.33 17.89
N PRO A 482 3.09 12.79 17.70
CA PRO A 482 3.28 11.46 17.15
C PRO A 482 2.62 10.33 17.94
N PHE A 483 2.61 10.40 19.28
CA PHE A 483 1.96 9.39 20.12
C PHE A 483 0.45 9.35 19.87
N LYS A 484 -0.20 10.53 19.81
CA LYS A 484 -1.63 10.63 19.52
C LYS A 484 -1.96 10.07 18.14
N LEU A 485 -1.24 10.50 17.11
CA LEU A 485 -1.52 10.09 15.74
C LEU A 485 -1.24 8.59 15.54
N LEU A 486 -0.22 8.05 16.20
CA LEU A 486 0.08 6.62 16.17
C LEU A 486 -1.01 5.80 16.87
N ALA A 487 -1.50 6.26 18.02
CA ALA A 487 -2.60 5.60 18.71
C ALA A 487 -3.88 5.59 17.86
N LEU A 488 -4.21 6.70 17.19
CA LEU A 488 -5.34 6.79 16.24
C LEU A 488 -5.14 5.86 15.04
N ALA A 489 -3.92 5.80 14.49
CA ALA A 489 -3.58 4.94 13.36
C ALA A 489 -3.46 3.46 13.72
N SER A 490 -3.43 3.11 15.00
CA SER A 490 -3.34 1.69 15.39
C SER A 490 -4.63 0.94 15.09
N GLY A 491 -5.80 1.54 15.30
CA GLY A 491 -7.07 0.81 15.19
C GLY A 491 -7.21 -0.33 16.21
N GLU A 492 -6.29 -0.46 17.17
CA GLU A 492 -6.27 -1.51 18.20
C GLU A 492 -6.05 -0.87 19.57
N TYR A 493 -6.96 -1.12 20.52
CA TYR A 493 -6.88 -0.50 21.84
C TYR A 493 -5.62 -0.91 22.62
N ASN A 494 -5.11 -2.14 22.46
CA ASN A 494 -3.89 -2.61 23.14
C ASN A 494 -2.66 -1.80 22.74
N THR A 495 -2.51 -1.53 21.44
CA THR A 495 -1.42 -0.70 20.94
C THR A 495 -1.58 0.74 21.42
N ALA A 496 -2.80 1.30 21.35
CA ALA A 496 -3.08 2.64 21.87
C ALA A 496 -2.76 2.79 23.37
N LEU A 497 -3.08 1.78 24.20
CA LEU A 497 -2.74 1.75 25.63
C LEU A 497 -1.24 1.65 25.87
N ARG A 498 -0.50 0.86 25.09
CA ARG A 498 0.97 0.79 25.19
C ARG A 498 1.61 2.11 24.82
N VAL A 499 1.12 2.79 23.78
CA VAL A 499 1.57 4.13 23.39
C VAL A 499 1.26 5.16 24.49
N LEU A 500 0.08 5.09 25.11
CA LEU A 500 -0.28 5.93 26.25
C LEU A 500 0.68 5.69 27.44
N ALA A 501 0.94 4.43 27.80
CA ALA A 501 1.84 4.08 28.89
C ALA A 501 3.27 4.56 28.65
N LEU A 502 3.78 4.43 27.41
CA LEU A 502 5.10 4.96 27.03
C LEU A 502 5.15 6.49 27.18
N MET A 503 4.13 7.19 26.69
CA MET A 503 4.06 8.64 26.82
C MET A 503 3.98 9.09 28.29
N GLU A 504 3.21 8.40 29.14
CA GLU A 504 3.12 8.70 30.56
C GLU A 504 4.44 8.45 31.30
N ALA A 505 5.18 7.39 30.96
CA ALA A 505 6.48 7.08 31.54
C ALA A 505 7.53 8.17 31.24
N HIS A 506 7.38 8.89 30.12
CA HIS A 506 8.28 9.96 29.69
C HIS A 506 7.65 11.36 29.78
N ALA A 507 6.62 11.54 30.61
CA ALA A 507 5.85 12.79 30.67
C ALA A 507 6.67 14.05 30.95
N THR A 508 7.79 13.92 31.69
CA THR A 508 8.69 15.04 32.02
C THR A 508 9.50 15.57 30.83
N LYS A 509 9.67 14.76 29.78
CA LYS A 509 10.43 15.09 28.56
C LYS A 509 9.55 15.65 27.44
N LEU A 510 8.24 15.70 27.64
CA LEU A 510 7.31 16.05 26.57
C LEU A 510 7.25 17.57 26.34
N ASP A 511 7.16 17.97 25.07
CA ASP A 511 7.07 19.38 24.63
C ASP A 511 5.73 20.08 24.95
N GLY A 512 4.84 19.43 25.70
CA GLY A 512 3.54 19.96 26.07
C GLY A 512 2.84 19.18 27.18
N LYS A 513 1.56 19.48 27.42
CA LYS A 513 0.75 18.73 28.38
C LYS A 513 -0.04 17.63 27.67
N VAL A 514 0.11 16.40 28.15
CA VAL A 514 -0.63 15.20 27.68
C VAL A 514 -2.14 15.48 27.58
N GLU A 515 -2.71 16.10 28.62
CA GLU A 515 -4.13 16.39 28.75
C GLU A 515 -4.67 17.38 27.71
N LEU A 516 -3.80 18.19 27.09
CA LEU A 516 -4.18 19.18 26.07
C LEU A 516 -4.27 18.59 24.67
N LEU A 517 -3.58 17.47 24.42
CA LEU A 517 -3.47 16.88 23.08
C LEU A 517 -4.28 15.59 22.94
N TRP A 518 -4.40 14.78 24.00
CA TRP A 518 -5.08 13.48 23.97
C TRP A 518 -6.41 13.49 24.75
N ASP A 519 -7.46 13.98 24.09
CA ASP A 519 -8.80 13.99 24.66
C ASP A 519 -9.50 12.61 24.60
N TRP A 520 -10.59 12.48 25.35
CA TRP A 520 -11.45 11.30 25.34
C TRP A 520 -12.02 10.96 23.95
N THR A 521 -12.09 11.90 23.00
CA THR A 521 -12.68 11.65 21.67
C THR A 521 -11.84 10.67 20.86
N ALA A 522 -10.51 10.71 21.04
CA ALA A 522 -9.58 9.77 20.42
C ALA A 522 -9.76 8.32 20.90
N TRP A 523 -10.42 8.11 22.04
CA TRP A 523 -10.65 6.78 22.63
C TRP A 523 -12.02 6.19 22.28
N THR A 524 -12.93 6.97 21.70
CA THR A 524 -14.33 6.56 21.48
C THR A 524 -14.48 5.25 20.71
N SER A 525 -13.63 5.01 19.71
CA SER A 525 -13.63 3.77 18.92
C SER A 525 -13.09 2.55 19.68
N TYR A 526 -12.34 2.76 20.76
CA TYR A 526 -11.65 1.70 21.50
C TYR A 526 -12.41 1.26 22.76
N VAL A 527 -13.23 2.15 23.33
CA VAL A 527 -13.87 1.92 24.64
C VAL A 527 -14.75 0.66 24.66
N GLU A 528 -15.44 0.33 23.56
CA GLU A 528 -16.26 -0.88 23.49
C GLU A 528 -15.41 -2.14 23.66
N ASP A 529 -14.35 -2.27 22.87
CA ASP A 529 -13.45 -3.42 22.90
C ASP A 529 -12.71 -3.50 24.24
N MET A 530 -12.29 -2.35 24.79
CA MET A 530 -11.68 -2.27 26.12
C MET A 530 -12.60 -2.76 27.24
N ILE A 531 -13.91 -2.50 27.15
CA ILE A 531 -14.88 -2.97 28.16
C ILE A 531 -15.13 -4.47 28.03
N LYS A 532 -15.12 -5.00 26.80
CA LYS A 532 -15.37 -6.42 26.51
C LYS A 532 -14.15 -7.30 26.80
N ASP A 533 -12.95 -6.73 26.78
CA ASP A 533 -11.72 -7.43 27.18
C ASP A 533 -11.62 -7.59 28.71
N GLU A 534 -11.35 -8.81 29.15
CA GLU A 534 -11.13 -9.18 30.54
C GLU A 534 -9.78 -8.68 31.07
N ALA A 535 -8.76 -8.63 30.21
CA ALA A 535 -7.40 -8.23 30.59
C ALA A 535 -7.31 -6.74 30.95
N VAL A 536 -8.23 -5.90 30.46
CA VAL A 536 -8.21 -4.45 30.70
C VAL A 536 -8.82 -4.13 32.06
N GLN A 537 -8.07 -3.39 32.88
CA GLN A 537 -8.58 -2.89 34.16
C GLN A 537 -9.58 -1.76 33.95
N THR A 538 -10.73 -1.80 34.64
CA THR A 538 -11.75 -0.76 34.47
C THR A 538 -11.29 0.62 34.90
N ALA A 539 -10.30 0.73 35.80
CA ALA A 539 -9.69 2.01 36.16
C ALA A 539 -9.07 2.71 34.94
N THR A 540 -8.39 1.96 34.08
CA THR A 540 -7.80 2.46 32.83
C THR A 540 -8.87 2.96 31.86
N ILE A 541 -9.99 2.24 31.74
CA ILE A 541 -11.13 2.64 30.89
C ILE A 541 -11.67 4.00 31.33
N TRP A 542 -11.87 4.20 32.65
CA TRP A 542 -12.34 5.48 33.15
C TRP A 542 -11.27 6.59 33.05
N LYS A 543 -9.98 6.26 33.22
CA LYS A 543 -8.88 7.21 33.02
C LYS A 543 -8.89 7.83 31.62
N VAL A 544 -9.07 7.01 30.58
CA VAL A 544 -9.09 7.49 29.18
C VAL A 544 -10.39 8.21 28.81
N VAL A 545 -11.52 7.83 29.42
CA VAL A 545 -12.82 8.49 29.17
C VAL A 545 -12.92 9.83 29.91
N ASP A 546 -12.25 9.96 31.04
CA ASP A 546 -12.22 11.18 31.84
C ASP A 546 -11.10 12.16 31.38
N SER A 547 -10.24 11.77 30.43
CA SER A 547 -9.13 12.60 29.95
C SER A 547 -9.59 13.82 29.12
N GLY A 548 -8.91 14.96 29.32
CA GLY A 548 -9.03 16.15 28.46
C GLY A 548 -10.35 16.93 28.56
N ALA A 549 -11.13 16.77 29.63
CA ALA A 549 -12.48 17.35 29.75
C ALA A 549 -12.53 18.89 29.86
N ALA A 550 -11.42 19.57 30.17
CA ALA A 550 -11.48 20.94 30.71
C ALA A 550 -11.29 22.09 29.71
N ARG A 551 -10.73 21.89 28.50
CA ARG A 551 -10.26 23.04 27.67
C ARG A 551 -10.51 22.97 26.16
N SER A 552 -11.14 21.92 25.62
CA SER A 552 -11.29 21.72 24.16
C SER A 552 -12.41 22.53 23.48
N PHE A 553 -13.13 23.37 24.24
CA PHE A 553 -14.29 24.10 23.73
C PHE A 553 -13.90 25.49 23.21
N ARG A 554 -13.47 25.58 21.95
CA ARG A 554 -13.19 26.88 21.31
C ARG A 554 -14.46 27.62 20.88
N SER A 555 -15.58 26.92 20.68
CA SER A 555 -16.87 27.52 20.33
C SER A 555 -18.07 26.86 21.03
N PRO A 556 -19.19 27.58 21.25
CA PRO A 556 -20.42 27.04 21.82
C PRO A 556 -21.00 25.88 21.00
N ALA A 557 -21.00 25.99 19.67
CA ALA A 557 -21.49 24.94 18.78
C ALA A 557 -20.65 23.66 18.86
N GLN A 558 -19.32 23.79 18.93
CA GLN A 558 -18.42 22.65 19.10
C GLN A 558 -18.59 22.00 20.48
N ARG A 559 -18.86 22.79 21.51
CA ARG A 559 -19.20 22.29 22.85
C ARG A 559 -20.48 21.46 22.86
N GLU A 560 -21.52 21.94 22.19
CA GLU A 560 -22.78 21.19 22.07
C GLU A 560 -22.58 19.86 21.34
N LEU A 561 -21.86 19.87 20.21
CA LEU A 561 -21.55 18.67 19.44
C LEU A 561 -20.74 17.65 20.26
N LEU A 562 -19.71 18.10 20.97
CA LEU A 562 -18.88 17.24 21.82
C LEU A 562 -19.66 16.69 23.01
N MET A 563 -20.55 17.49 23.61
CA MET A 563 -21.45 17.02 24.67
C MET A 563 -22.43 15.96 24.14
N LYS A 564 -23.04 16.16 22.97
CA LYS A 564 -23.88 15.13 22.32
C LYS A 564 -23.10 13.82 22.10
N ARG A 565 -21.85 13.91 21.64
CA ARG A 565 -20.98 12.74 21.47
C ARG A 565 -20.65 12.06 22.80
N ARG A 566 -20.34 12.84 23.85
CA ARG A 566 -20.01 12.30 25.18
C ARG A 566 -21.20 11.64 25.84
N THR A 567 -22.38 12.23 25.71
CA THR A 567 -23.66 11.63 26.12
C THR A 567 -23.84 10.26 25.46
N LYS A 568 -23.73 10.19 24.13
CA LYS A 568 -23.86 8.92 23.39
C LYS A 568 -22.84 7.88 23.84
N LEU A 569 -21.59 8.29 24.09
CA LEU A 569 -20.56 7.40 24.62
C LEU A 569 -20.97 6.83 25.99
N MET A 570 -21.44 7.67 26.91
CA MET A 570 -21.84 7.25 28.26
C MET A 570 -23.04 6.31 28.26
N GLU A 571 -24.01 6.56 27.36
CA GLU A 571 -25.14 5.65 27.17
C GLU A 571 -24.69 4.28 26.64
N ASN A 572 -23.80 4.28 25.64
CA ASN A 572 -23.25 3.06 25.07
C ASN A 572 -22.41 2.29 26.11
N MET A 573 -21.57 2.98 26.89
CA MET A 573 -20.79 2.38 27.97
C MET A 573 -21.67 1.68 29.00
N ALA A 574 -22.82 2.26 29.37
CA ALA A 574 -23.76 1.59 30.27
C ALA A 574 -24.25 0.26 29.68
N VAL A 575 -24.56 0.23 28.38
CA VAL A 575 -24.95 -1.00 27.68
C VAL A 575 -23.79 -1.99 27.63
N TRP A 576 -22.59 -1.56 27.25
CA TRP A 576 -21.42 -2.43 27.15
C TRP A 576 -21.03 -3.05 28.49
N PHE A 577 -21.01 -2.27 29.58
CA PHE A 577 -20.78 -2.80 30.93
C PHE A 577 -21.87 -3.78 31.38
N SER A 578 -23.12 -3.57 30.95
CA SER A 578 -24.22 -4.50 31.25
C SER A 578 -24.14 -5.82 30.49
N GLN A 579 -23.38 -5.87 29.40
CA GLN A 579 -23.21 -7.05 28.54
C GLN A 579 -21.92 -7.82 28.83
N ALA A 580 -20.92 -7.20 29.48
CA ALA A 580 -19.69 -7.85 29.86
C ALA A 580 -19.95 -9.03 30.82
N SER A 581 -19.68 -10.26 30.36
CA SER A 581 -19.93 -11.52 31.08
C SER A 581 -18.81 -11.88 32.06
N HIS A 582 -17.57 -11.52 31.74
CA HIS A 582 -16.39 -11.74 32.58
C HIS A 582 -16.38 -10.86 33.85
N ARG A 583 -17.24 -9.84 33.92
CA ARG A 583 -17.33 -8.94 35.09
C ARG A 583 -18.34 -9.47 36.09
N THR A 584 -18.00 -9.40 37.38
CA THR A 584 -18.96 -9.70 38.45
C THR A 584 -20.15 -8.75 38.41
N ASP A 585 -21.32 -9.22 38.83
CA ASP A 585 -22.55 -8.41 38.81
C ASP A 585 -22.43 -7.14 39.67
N ARG A 586 -21.62 -7.19 40.75
CA ARG A 586 -21.29 -6.00 41.56
C ARG A 586 -20.49 -4.97 40.76
N MET A 587 -19.49 -5.40 39.99
CA MET A 587 -18.68 -4.51 39.15
C MET A 587 -19.50 -3.93 38.02
N ALA A 588 -20.26 -4.78 37.30
CA ALA A 588 -21.14 -4.32 36.22
C ALA A 588 -22.11 -3.25 36.73
N LEU A 589 -22.77 -3.48 37.87
CA LEU A 589 -23.71 -2.51 38.45
C LEU A 589 -23.00 -1.22 38.85
N ARG A 590 -21.82 -1.30 39.48
CA ARG A 590 -21.04 -0.10 39.87
C ARG A 590 -20.74 0.80 38.67
N HIS A 591 -20.35 0.21 37.54
CA HIS A 591 -19.99 0.99 36.35
C HIS A 591 -21.21 1.52 35.60
N VAL A 592 -22.30 0.74 35.49
CA VAL A 592 -23.58 1.23 34.96
C VAL A 592 -24.11 2.39 35.81
N SER A 593 -24.08 2.26 37.14
CA SER A 593 -24.47 3.35 38.04
C SER A 593 -23.57 4.58 37.88
N ARG A 594 -22.27 4.42 37.61
CA ARG A 594 -21.36 5.54 37.33
C ARG A 594 -21.74 6.27 36.05
N CYS A 595 -22.07 5.56 34.97
CA CYS A 595 -22.59 6.16 33.73
C CYS A 595 -23.89 6.95 33.99
N ILE A 596 -24.82 6.37 34.75
CA ILE A 596 -26.09 7.03 35.12
C ILE A 596 -25.86 8.29 35.95
N SER A 597 -24.97 8.22 36.96
CA SER A 597 -24.61 9.39 37.77
C SER A 597 -23.98 10.50 36.93
N TRP A 598 -23.15 10.16 35.94
CA TRP A 598 -22.58 11.14 35.01
C TRP A 598 -23.67 11.81 34.17
N LEU A 599 -24.59 11.04 33.57
CA LEU A 599 -25.70 11.58 32.78
C LEU A 599 -26.59 12.51 33.60
N ARG A 600 -26.88 12.13 34.86
CA ARG A 600 -27.64 12.96 35.81
C ARG A 600 -26.94 14.26 36.17
N ALA A 601 -25.64 14.20 36.46
CA ALA A 601 -24.86 15.38 36.82
C ALA A 601 -24.83 16.42 35.68
N HIS A 602 -25.08 16.00 34.43
CA HIS A 602 -25.13 16.86 33.26
C HIS A 602 -26.57 17.14 32.77
N ASN A 603 -27.59 16.87 33.61
CA ASN A 603 -29.01 17.08 33.29
C ASN A 603 -29.49 16.38 32.00
N VAL A 604 -28.89 15.24 31.65
CA VAL A 604 -29.28 14.46 30.49
C VAL A 604 -30.38 13.44 30.88
N PRO A 605 -31.53 13.40 30.18
CA PRO A 605 -32.56 12.40 30.44
C PRO A 605 -32.02 11.00 30.12
N LEU A 606 -32.33 10.02 30.98
CA LEU A 606 -31.87 8.65 30.77
C LEU A 606 -32.64 8.01 29.61
N SER A 607 -31.94 7.58 28.57
CA SER A 607 -32.58 6.82 27.50
C SER A 607 -33.04 5.45 27.96
N ARG A 608 -34.05 4.91 27.25
CA ARG A 608 -34.57 3.55 27.47
C ARG A 608 -33.47 2.49 27.46
N LYS A 609 -32.43 2.66 26.63
CA LYS A 609 -31.29 1.72 26.54
C LYS A 609 -30.52 1.64 27.86
N VAL A 610 -30.22 2.78 28.48
CA VAL A 610 -29.51 2.84 29.77
C VAL A 610 -30.36 2.25 30.89
N MET A 611 -31.66 2.51 30.89
CA MET A 611 -32.61 1.92 31.84
C MET A 611 -32.65 0.40 31.71
N LEU A 612 -32.76 -0.13 30.50
CA LEU A 612 -32.73 -1.57 30.24
C LEU A 612 -31.39 -2.20 30.63
N ALA A 613 -30.27 -1.51 30.43
CA ALA A 613 -28.95 -1.94 30.87
C ALA A 613 -28.85 -2.04 32.41
N ALA A 614 -29.45 -1.09 33.14
CA ALA A 614 -29.51 -1.16 34.60
C ALA A 614 -30.40 -2.31 35.11
N VAL A 615 -31.59 -2.47 34.52
CA VAL A 615 -32.50 -3.58 34.84
C VAL A 615 -31.84 -4.93 34.53
N SER A 616 -31.15 -5.05 33.40
CA SER A 616 -30.55 -6.31 32.98
C SER A 616 -29.49 -6.79 33.97
N VAL A 617 -28.66 -5.90 34.52
CA VAL A 617 -27.65 -6.23 35.53
C VAL A 617 -28.28 -6.58 36.87
N VAL A 618 -29.25 -5.78 37.34
CA VAL A 618 -29.90 -6.01 38.64
C VAL A 618 -30.69 -7.32 38.66
N THR A 619 -31.26 -7.72 37.52
CA THR A 619 -32.05 -8.95 37.37
C THR A 619 -31.21 -10.20 37.09
N ARG A 620 -29.87 -10.10 36.95
CA ARG A 620 -29.01 -11.28 36.69
C ARG A 620 -29.09 -12.33 37.80
N GLU A 621 -29.07 -11.91 39.06
CA GLU A 621 -29.23 -12.81 40.22
C GLU A 621 -30.58 -13.54 40.14
N LEU A 622 -31.67 -12.83 39.81
CA LEU A 622 -32.99 -13.44 39.61
C LEU A 622 -33.00 -14.45 38.45
N LYS A 623 -32.29 -14.17 37.36
CA LYS A 623 -32.16 -15.10 36.22
C LYS A 623 -31.40 -16.38 36.57
N ARG A 624 -30.52 -16.35 37.58
CA ARG A 624 -29.81 -17.53 38.08
C ARG A 624 -30.62 -18.37 39.07
N GLY A 625 -31.85 -17.95 39.38
CA GLY A 625 -32.70 -18.59 40.38
C GLY A 625 -32.48 -18.05 41.80
N GLU A 626 -31.63 -17.04 42.00
CA GLU A 626 -31.42 -16.46 43.32
C GLU A 626 -32.54 -15.46 43.67
N PRO A 627 -32.82 -15.17 44.94
CA PRO A 627 -33.85 -14.21 45.34
C PRO A 627 -33.50 -12.75 45.03
N GLY A 628 -32.26 -12.45 44.63
CA GLY A 628 -31.77 -11.10 44.33
C GLY A 628 -31.70 -10.16 45.55
N ARG A 629 -30.81 -9.16 45.50
CA ARG A 629 -30.62 -8.22 46.62
C ARG A 629 -31.70 -7.14 46.69
N THR A 630 -32.42 -7.07 47.80
CA THR A 630 -33.51 -6.08 48.04
C THR A 630 -33.07 -4.63 47.81
N ARG A 631 -31.86 -4.24 48.23
CA ARG A 631 -31.34 -2.87 47.99
C ARG A 631 -31.18 -2.53 46.51
N ARG A 632 -30.73 -3.49 45.68
CA ARG A 632 -30.55 -3.27 44.23
C ARG A 632 -31.91 -3.18 43.51
N LEU A 633 -32.86 -4.02 43.93
CA LEU A 633 -34.22 -4.01 43.41
C LEU A 633 -34.97 -2.73 43.81
N GLY A 634 -34.80 -2.24 45.04
CA GLY A 634 -35.34 -0.94 45.45
C GLY A 634 -34.75 0.20 44.62
N TRP A 635 -33.42 0.21 44.46
CA TRP A 635 -32.74 1.22 43.66
C TRP A 635 -33.22 1.29 42.20
N ILE A 636 -33.44 0.14 41.53
CA ILE A 636 -33.93 0.14 40.14
C ILE A 636 -35.40 0.58 40.04
N LEU A 637 -36.23 0.26 41.05
CA LEU A 637 -37.62 0.74 41.10
C LEU A 637 -37.68 2.26 41.31
N ASP A 638 -36.83 2.81 42.18
CA ASP A 638 -36.70 4.26 42.38
C ASP A 638 -36.15 4.95 41.12
N LEU A 639 -35.35 4.24 40.32
CA LEU A 639 -34.89 4.72 39.03
C LEU A 639 -36.05 4.72 38.01
N ILE A 640 -36.86 3.67 37.95
CA ILE A 640 -37.99 3.58 37.02
C ILE A 640 -39.06 4.62 37.36
N GLU A 641 -39.41 4.78 38.63
CA GLU A 641 -40.41 5.77 39.07
C GLU A 641 -40.07 7.18 38.62
N ARG A 642 -38.80 7.58 38.76
CA ARG A 642 -38.36 8.93 38.41
C ARG A 642 -38.40 9.23 36.91
N TYR A 643 -38.25 8.23 36.04
CA TYR A 643 -38.09 8.46 34.59
C TYR A 643 -39.26 7.92 33.75
N GLN A 644 -40.03 6.96 34.27
CA GLN A 644 -41.17 6.34 33.59
C GLN A 644 -42.48 6.48 34.39
N GLY A 645 -42.41 6.98 35.62
CA GLY A 645 -43.57 7.24 36.46
C GLY A 645 -43.95 6.10 37.41
N VAL A 646 -44.90 6.40 38.29
CA VAL A 646 -45.33 5.52 39.38
C VAL A 646 -46.01 4.24 38.87
N GLU A 647 -46.75 4.32 37.77
CA GLU A 647 -47.45 3.15 37.20
C GLU A 647 -46.46 2.09 36.69
N GLU A 648 -45.42 2.51 35.96
CA GLU A 648 -44.40 1.60 35.46
C GLU A 648 -43.58 0.99 36.61
N ARG A 649 -43.29 1.78 37.67
CA ARG A 649 -42.70 1.26 38.92
C ARG A 649 -43.55 0.14 39.51
N ARG A 650 -44.87 0.33 39.61
CA ARG A 650 -45.79 -0.69 40.16
C ARG A 650 -45.80 -1.95 39.31
N ALA A 651 -45.88 -1.82 37.98
CA ALA A 651 -45.87 -2.95 37.06
C ALA A 651 -44.57 -3.76 37.20
N VAL A 652 -43.41 -3.10 37.17
CA VAL A 652 -42.11 -3.77 37.33
C VAL A 652 -41.97 -4.38 38.72
N ALA A 653 -42.43 -3.70 39.78
CA ALA A 653 -42.39 -4.24 41.14
C ALA A 653 -43.22 -5.52 41.27
N GLN A 654 -44.39 -5.59 40.64
CA GLN A 654 -45.22 -6.80 40.63
C GLN A 654 -44.49 -7.96 39.93
N VAL A 655 -43.88 -7.71 38.77
CA VAL A 655 -43.11 -8.72 38.03
C VAL A 655 -41.93 -9.23 38.88
N LEU A 656 -41.16 -8.33 39.50
CA LEU A 656 -40.02 -8.71 40.35
C LEU A 656 -40.47 -9.51 41.58
N ARG A 657 -41.60 -9.16 42.21
CA ARG A 657 -42.15 -9.92 43.34
C ARG A 657 -42.55 -11.35 42.93
N ARG A 658 -43.24 -11.50 41.79
CA ARG A 658 -43.62 -12.81 41.26
C ARG A 658 -42.39 -13.67 40.98
N TRP A 659 -41.37 -13.09 40.35
CA TRP A 659 -40.11 -13.80 40.06
C TRP A 659 -39.39 -14.23 41.34
N ARG A 660 -39.27 -13.35 42.35
CA ARG A 660 -38.67 -13.71 43.65
C ARG A 660 -39.40 -14.85 44.33
N LYS A 661 -40.73 -14.86 44.29
CA LYS A 661 -41.55 -15.94 44.86
C LYS A 661 -41.26 -17.26 44.16
N GLY A 662 -41.28 -17.27 42.83
CA GLY A 662 -40.97 -18.48 42.03
C GLY A 662 -39.55 -19.01 42.28
N ASN A 663 -38.55 -18.14 42.37
CA ASN A 663 -37.18 -18.54 42.71
C ASN A 663 -37.09 -19.15 44.13
N GLY A 664 -37.80 -18.58 45.10
CA GLY A 664 -37.86 -19.12 46.47
C GLY A 664 -38.52 -20.50 46.55
N GLU A 665 -39.59 -20.72 45.77
CA GLU A 665 -40.26 -22.03 45.67
C GLU A 665 -39.32 -23.08 45.05
N GLN A 666 -38.57 -22.71 44.00
CA GLN A 666 -37.59 -23.59 43.37
C GLN A 666 -36.40 -23.93 44.27
N ASP A 667 -35.87 -22.95 45.01
CA ASP A 667 -34.79 -23.18 45.97
C ASP A 667 -35.24 -24.06 47.14
N ALA A 668 -36.49 -23.93 47.60
CA ALA A 668 -37.07 -24.80 48.61
C ALA A 668 -37.19 -26.25 48.13
N ALA A 669 -37.69 -26.45 46.90
CA ALA A 669 -37.80 -27.78 46.28
C ALA A 669 -36.41 -28.44 46.08
N ARG A 670 -35.39 -27.67 45.69
CA ARG A 670 -34.00 -28.17 45.57
C ARG A 670 -33.43 -28.63 46.90
N ARG A 671 -33.70 -27.91 48.00
CA ARG A 671 -33.21 -28.28 49.33
C ARG A 671 -33.89 -29.53 49.86
N GLN A 672 -35.20 -29.68 49.64
CA GLN A 672 -35.94 -30.90 50.00
C GLN A 672 -35.39 -32.11 49.23
N HIS A 673 -35.20 -31.99 47.92
CA HIS A 673 -34.63 -33.08 47.12
C HIS A 673 -33.20 -33.47 47.52
N GLN A 674 -32.38 -32.50 47.96
CA GLN A 674 -31.04 -32.77 48.48
C GLN A 674 -31.09 -33.49 49.84
N GLN A 675 -32.08 -33.18 50.69
CA GLN A 675 -32.30 -33.86 51.97
C GLN A 675 -32.87 -35.27 51.82
N ASP A 676 -33.54 -35.57 50.71
CA ASP A 676 -34.08 -36.91 50.42
C ASP A 676 -33.02 -37.86 49.79
N LEU A 677 -31.84 -37.33 49.41
CA LEU A 677 -30.74 -38.07 48.78
C LEU A 677 -29.57 -38.37 49.73
N ASP A 678 -29.48 -37.66 50.86
CA ASP A 678 -28.57 -37.91 51.98
C ASP A 678 -29.24 -38.80 53.03
#